data_AF-A0A9P1JFP3-F1
#
_entry.id   AF-A0A9P1JFP3-F1
#
_cell.length_a   1.000
_cell.length_b   1.000
_cell.length_c   1.000
_cell.angle_alpha   90.00
_cell.angle_beta   90.00
_cell.angle_gamma   90.00
#
_symmetry.space_group_name_H-M   'P 1'
#
loop_
_entity.id
_entity.type
_entity.pdbx_description
1 polymer ?
#
loop_
_entity_poly.entity_id
_entity_poly.type
_entity_poly.pdbx_seq_one_letter_code
_entity_poly.pdbx_strand_id
1 'polypeptide(L)'
;MRRRRFASFWAAVLSAVLVLSLAAPFSEVSAEEQIGQTKALAKGKEQSGTIDKPEQSVWYTITPGKDEVKQDSHMALTVRSQSFLNVSVYPSKEKALSDDTFDMYRSYTDQGKIEINIPHAWEGPYYIKVEYLGEEPEDEGAQNENAEKAQYTIGYEGTSLGPADLEEEESCPVEMSVSQKKEGAGILKDLRTIRDQELNQTPTGKELSKLYYKTAPFMAAKLVFSKKARDEMYQDLKTLKPMFSDTAENGADSAYTVTAQDQKAIERLYAAVLQSVPSYIKKELEQKADKLGIHSLKGKTAGAFLTENHLAAKSKLQTGKVIFKLKNNKSLAAVTKEAAGLKASAQSKKDMSRIKQAEKLFDSIYSLDMPKDQNGAYTMSAKRVKETASSLSKLPAVEFAEPVREYKSLSADIQYPYQWSLKNSGADGGVKGADVKFDQASALLSKRKLTDTLIAVVDTGVDSTLADLKGKVRTDLGRNFVDRSNSALDDQGHGTHVAGIIAAKRDNGYSMAGLNSNAGIIPVKVLDSTGSGDTEQIALGIKYAADKGAKVINLSLGGAYSRVLEYALKYAASKNVVIAAASGNEAQNELSYPASSKYVISVGASNRMDMTSDFSNYGKGLDLTAPGSDIPSLVPNGNVTYMSGTSMAAPHVAAAAGLVLSQNPKLKPNEVEAKLKQTADDISFKSEDGKEEELYDDNGDPIPIPVIPGVDWHSGHGRLNIMKAVSAVDLGLEINKLESTQTAVRGKAKEGTVLEVMNGKKKIGSAKAGKDGKFKVNIPMQKKDTVLHVKASKDDAKTSVTLVVAKGTPSGTPKVSKVTAKDTAVKGKANSQAKITVKDKAKKVIATQKADQKGAFSVKIKKQKAGTVLYVTAADTDKQESKAVKVTVVK
;
A
#
# COMPACT_ATOMS: atom_id res chain seq x y z
N MET A 1 18.46 -68.28 3.92
CA MET A 1 18.45 -67.62 2.59
C MET A 1 17.27 -66.65 2.48
N ARG A 2 17.20 -65.85 1.40
CA ARG A 2 16.06 -65.09 0.80
C ARG A 2 14.74 -65.00 1.61
N ARG A 3 14.21 -63.82 1.97
CA ARG A 3 13.70 -62.65 1.17
C ARG A 3 12.26 -62.79 0.63
N ARG A 4 11.45 -61.78 1.00
CA ARG A 4 10.32 -61.11 0.29
C ARG A 4 8.90 -61.73 0.27
N ARG A 5 7.99 -60.94 0.88
CA ARG A 5 6.70 -60.42 0.34
C ARG A 5 5.77 -61.37 -0.43
N PHE A 6 4.59 -61.64 0.15
CA PHE A 6 3.24 -61.23 -0.32
C PHE A 6 2.37 -61.10 0.97
N ALA A 7 1.50 -60.12 1.24
CA ALA A 7 0.66 -59.21 0.43
C ALA A 7 -0.65 -59.84 -0.10
N SER A 8 -1.57 -60.22 0.81
CA SER A 8 -2.99 -60.53 0.49
C SER A 8 -3.87 -60.79 1.75
N PHE A 9 -4.02 -59.83 2.68
CA PHE A 9 -5.04 -59.95 3.77
C PHE A 9 -5.69 -58.61 4.15
N TRP A 10 -4.89 -57.55 4.31
CA TRP A 10 -5.40 -56.16 4.39
C TRP A 10 -6.06 -55.65 3.10
N ALA A 11 -6.16 -56.49 2.07
CA ALA A 11 -6.92 -56.26 0.83
C ALA A 11 -8.30 -56.92 0.81
N ALA A 12 -8.71 -57.63 1.88
CA ALA A 12 -10.05 -58.23 1.99
C ALA A 12 -11.00 -57.41 2.88
N VAL A 13 -10.50 -56.92 4.03
CA VAL A 13 -11.30 -56.10 4.96
C VAL A 13 -11.68 -54.74 4.33
N LEU A 14 -10.80 -54.17 3.51
CA LEU A 14 -11.07 -52.96 2.71
C LEU A 14 -12.00 -53.18 1.49
N SER A 15 -12.51 -54.40 1.27
CA SER A 15 -13.49 -54.70 0.23
C SER A 15 -14.86 -55.14 0.78
N ALA A 16 -14.92 -55.57 2.05
CA ALA A 16 -16.18 -55.91 2.73
C ALA A 16 -17.03 -54.67 3.11
N VAL A 17 -16.41 -53.49 3.21
CA VAL A 17 -17.09 -52.21 3.52
C VAL A 17 -17.77 -51.59 2.29
N LEU A 18 -17.47 -52.06 1.07
CA LEU A 18 -17.89 -51.42 -0.18
C LEU A 18 -19.15 -52.02 -0.84
N VAL A 19 -19.81 -53.00 -0.19
CA VAL A 19 -20.94 -53.76 -0.78
C VAL A 19 -22.19 -53.80 0.12
N LEU A 20 -22.08 -53.45 1.41
CA LEU A 20 -23.22 -53.38 2.35
C LEU A 20 -23.83 -51.97 2.50
N SER A 21 -23.35 -50.99 1.74
CA SER A 21 -23.89 -49.62 1.69
C SER A 21 -25.00 -49.42 0.64
N LEU A 22 -25.62 -50.50 0.14
CA LEU A 22 -26.59 -50.49 -0.97
C LEU A 22 -27.96 -51.08 -0.60
N ALA A 23 -28.55 -50.65 0.52
CA ALA A 23 -29.98 -50.83 0.80
C ALA A 23 -30.53 -49.78 1.79
N ALA A 24 -31.59 -49.07 1.38
CA ALA A 24 -32.33 -48.03 2.12
C ALA A 24 -31.55 -46.73 2.45
N PRO A 25 -32.22 -45.56 2.54
CA PRO A 25 -31.57 -44.31 2.13
C PRO A 25 -31.56 -43.18 3.18
N PHE A 26 -30.36 -42.66 3.46
CA PHE A 26 -30.18 -41.23 3.73
C PHE A 26 -29.18 -40.68 2.70
N SER A 27 -29.61 -39.67 1.95
CA SER A 27 -28.83 -39.10 0.84
C SER A 27 -27.85 -38.05 1.36
N GLU A 28 -26.60 -38.45 1.60
CA GLU A 28 -25.48 -37.51 1.69
C GLU A 28 -25.19 -36.92 0.31
N VAL A 29 -25.91 -35.85 -0.03
CA VAL A 29 -25.69 -35.03 -1.21
C VAL A 29 -24.27 -34.48 -1.17
N SER A 30 -23.50 -34.65 -2.24
CA SER A 30 -22.08 -34.27 -2.26
C SER A 30 -21.88 -32.76 -2.09
N ALA A 31 -20.74 -32.31 -1.55
CA ALA A 31 -20.50 -30.89 -1.30
C ALA A 31 -20.60 -30.02 -2.59
N GLU A 32 -20.15 -30.54 -3.73
CA GLU A 32 -20.31 -29.89 -5.04
C GLU A 32 -21.77 -29.75 -5.49
N GLU A 33 -22.62 -30.69 -5.09
CA GLU A 33 -24.04 -30.79 -5.42
C GLU A 33 -24.90 -29.97 -4.45
N GLN A 34 -24.49 -29.84 -3.18
CA GLN A 34 -25.06 -28.88 -2.21
C GLN A 34 -24.74 -27.43 -2.63
N ILE A 35 -23.47 -27.13 -2.94
CA ILE A 35 -23.04 -25.82 -3.45
C ILE A 35 -23.57 -25.57 -4.88
N GLY A 36 -24.01 -26.61 -5.58
CA GLY A 36 -24.75 -26.51 -6.85
C GLY A 36 -26.19 -25.99 -6.69
N GLN A 37 -26.75 -25.99 -5.48
CA GLN A 37 -28.15 -25.62 -5.19
C GLN A 37 -28.27 -24.29 -4.41
N THR A 38 -27.36 -23.35 -4.66
CA THR A 38 -27.32 -22.04 -3.97
C THR A 38 -28.54 -21.15 -4.25
N LYS A 39 -29.10 -20.55 -3.20
CA LYS A 39 -30.14 -19.51 -3.28
C LYS A 39 -29.50 -18.12 -3.48
N ALA A 40 -29.89 -17.40 -4.52
CA ALA A 40 -29.37 -16.05 -4.76
C ALA A 40 -30.00 -15.02 -3.80
N LEU A 41 -29.17 -14.33 -3.02
CA LEU A 41 -29.56 -13.15 -2.23
C LEU A 41 -29.45 -11.88 -3.10
N ALA A 42 -30.22 -10.85 -2.75
CA ALA A 42 -30.20 -9.55 -3.41
C ALA A 42 -30.29 -8.43 -2.37
N LYS A 43 -29.56 -7.32 -2.60
CA LYS A 43 -29.51 -6.18 -1.68
C LYS A 43 -30.89 -5.67 -1.28
N GLY A 44 -31.11 -5.47 0.01
CA GLY A 44 -32.36 -4.97 0.58
C GLY A 44 -33.53 -5.93 0.46
N LYS A 45 -33.28 -7.23 0.32
CA LYS A 45 -34.30 -8.29 0.31
C LYS A 45 -33.91 -9.41 1.28
N GLU A 46 -34.53 -9.43 2.46
CA GLU A 46 -34.48 -10.60 3.34
C GLU A 46 -35.22 -11.79 2.70
N GLN A 47 -34.73 -13.01 2.94
CA GLN A 47 -35.32 -14.27 2.56
C GLN A 47 -35.49 -15.15 3.80
N SER A 48 -36.66 -15.75 3.97
CA SER A 48 -36.86 -16.77 5.00
C SER A 48 -36.17 -18.08 4.61
N GLY A 49 -35.62 -18.76 5.61
CA GLY A 49 -35.09 -20.11 5.52
C GLY A 49 -35.63 -20.99 6.64
N THR A 50 -35.63 -22.29 6.39
CA THR A 50 -35.93 -23.34 7.37
C THR A 50 -34.90 -24.44 7.17
N ILE A 51 -34.36 -24.97 8.26
CA ILE A 51 -33.54 -26.17 8.27
C ILE A 51 -34.27 -27.22 9.12
N ASP A 52 -34.52 -28.40 8.53
CA ASP A 52 -35.41 -29.41 9.12
C ASP A 52 -34.74 -30.29 10.18
N LYS A 53 -33.40 -30.34 10.21
CA LYS A 53 -32.61 -31.13 11.18
C LYS A 53 -31.29 -30.44 11.52
N PRO A 54 -30.73 -30.64 12.72
CA PRO A 54 -29.35 -30.28 13.03
C PRO A 54 -28.33 -30.83 12.02
N GLU A 55 -27.17 -30.19 11.94
CA GLU A 55 -26.03 -30.45 11.04
C GLU A 55 -26.31 -30.29 9.52
N GLN A 56 -27.57 -30.08 9.11
CA GLN A 56 -27.89 -29.67 7.75
C GLN A 56 -27.45 -28.22 7.48
N SER A 57 -27.06 -27.94 6.23
CA SER A 57 -26.71 -26.59 5.80
C SER A 57 -27.39 -26.18 4.49
N VAL A 58 -27.68 -24.88 4.37
CA VAL A 58 -28.26 -24.25 3.19
C VAL A 58 -27.25 -23.26 2.64
N TRP A 59 -27.01 -23.36 1.34
CA TRP A 59 -26.10 -22.46 0.63
C TRP A 59 -26.84 -21.33 -0.07
N TYR A 60 -26.25 -20.14 0.01
CA TYR A 60 -26.68 -18.93 -0.66
C TYR A 60 -25.53 -18.34 -1.46
N THR A 61 -25.83 -17.44 -2.39
CA THR A 61 -24.83 -16.64 -3.10
C THR A 61 -25.23 -15.17 -3.16
N ILE A 62 -24.27 -14.27 -3.01
CA ILE A 62 -24.42 -12.88 -3.45
C ILE A 62 -23.59 -12.72 -4.74
N THR A 63 -24.19 -12.18 -5.79
CA THR A 63 -23.48 -11.76 -7.01
C THR A 63 -23.56 -10.23 -7.10
N PRO A 64 -22.59 -9.51 -6.54
CA PRO A 64 -22.71 -8.07 -6.33
C PRO A 64 -22.61 -7.27 -7.65
N GLY A 65 -23.47 -6.28 -7.85
CA GLY A 65 -23.57 -5.46 -9.06
C GLY A 65 -22.39 -4.50 -9.32
N LYS A 66 -22.42 -3.75 -10.45
CA LYS A 66 -21.30 -2.88 -10.87
C LYS A 66 -21.40 -1.40 -10.52
N ASP A 67 -22.60 -0.84 -10.56
CA ASP A 67 -22.84 0.39 -9.81
C ASP A 67 -22.68 0.04 -8.34
N GLU A 68 -23.26 -1.10 -7.96
CA GLU A 68 -23.20 -1.65 -6.63
C GLU A 68 -21.72 -1.72 -6.12
N VAL A 69 -20.65 -2.13 -6.83
CA VAL A 69 -19.25 -1.96 -6.26
C VAL A 69 -18.90 -0.51 -5.81
N LYS A 70 -19.46 0.54 -6.40
CA LYS A 70 -18.88 1.91 -6.32
C LYS A 70 -19.34 2.79 -5.17
N GLN A 71 -20.38 2.43 -4.42
CA GLN A 71 -21.10 3.42 -3.58
C GLN A 71 -21.15 3.08 -2.09
N ASP A 72 -21.10 1.81 -1.71
CA ASP A 72 -21.07 1.39 -0.31
C ASP A 72 -19.78 0.61 -0.10
N SER A 73 -18.98 0.96 0.90
CA SER A 73 -17.67 0.31 1.10
C SER A 73 -17.80 -1.07 1.75
N HIS A 74 -18.99 -1.48 2.16
CA HIS A 74 -19.28 -2.70 2.92
C HIS A 74 -20.58 -3.39 2.45
N MET A 75 -20.71 -4.69 2.68
CA MET A 75 -21.87 -5.57 2.53
C MET A 75 -22.20 -6.05 3.95
N ALA A 76 -23.35 -5.68 4.50
CA ALA A 76 -23.79 -6.06 5.83
C ALA A 76 -24.75 -7.25 5.73
N LEU A 77 -24.21 -8.47 5.78
CA LEU A 77 -25.00 -9.69 5.78
C LEU A 77 -25.63 -9.90 7.16
N THR A 78 -26.95 -9.74 7.27
CA THR A 78 -27.71 -10.05 8.48
C THR A 78 -28.33 -11.44 8.39
N VAL A 79 -28.22 -12.21 9.47
CA VAL A 79 -29.00 -13.45 9.68
C VAL A 79 -29.69 -13.37 11.04
N ARG A 80 -30.97 -13.76 11.09
CA ARG A 80 -31.82 -13.71 12.29
C ARG A 80 -32.43 -15.08 12.55
N SER A 81 -32.16 -15.68 13.70
CA SER A 81 -32.82 -16.93 14.15
C SER A 81 -32.87 -16.96 15.66
N GLN A 82 -33.91 -17.59 16.23
CA GLN A 82 -33.96 -17.89 17.66
C GLN A 82 -33.10 -19.13 18.00
N SER A 83 -32.89 -20.02 17.02
CA SER A 83 -32.03 -21.19 17.13
C SER A 83 -30.56 -20.86 16.83
N PHE A 84 -29.65 -21.71 17.30
CA PHE A 84 -28.21 -21.57 17.03
C PHE A 84 -27.84 -21.97 15.60
N LEU A 85 -27.63 -20.98 14.73
CA LEU A 85 -27.11 -21.14 13.38
C LEU A 85 -25.66 -20.65 13.31
N ASN A 86 -24.80 -21.45 12.67
CA ASN A 86 -23.47 -21.06 12.22
C ASN A 86 -23.57 -20.49 10.80
N VAL A 87 -22.94 -19.34 10.54
CA VAL A 87 -22.95 -18.66 9.24
C VAL A 87 -21.50 -18.42 8.78
N SER A 88 -21.21 -18.70 7.51
CA SER A 88 -19.87 -18.54 6.93
C SER A 88 -19.92 -18.00 5.51
N VAL A 89 -19.18 -16.92 5.20
CA VAL A 89 -19.12 -16.30 3.86
C VAL A 89 -17.78 -16.59 3.17
N TYR A 90 -17.77 -17.00 1.91
CA TYR A 90 -16.59 -17.38 1.12
C TYR A 90 -16.47 -16.51 -0.14
N PRO A 91 -15.25 -16.13 -0.57
CA PRO A 91 -15.05 -15.20 -1.68
C PRO A 91 -15.14 -15.79 -3.10
N SER A 92 -15.11 -17.11 -3.23
CA SER A 92 -15.22 -17.82 -4.50
C SER A 92 -15.79 -19.23 -4.32
N LYS A 93 -16.14 -19.91 -5.41
CA LYS A 93 -16.67 -21.29 -5.35
C LYS A 93 -15.61 -22.26 -4.85
N GLU A 94 -14.37 -22.08 -5.28
CA GLU A 94 -13.23 -22.93 -4.92
C GLU A 94 -12.99 -22.85 -3.40
N LYS A 95 -13.01 -21.63 -2.85
CA LYS A 95 -12.91 -21.34 -1.42
C LYS A 95 -14.10 -21.91 -0.63
N ALA A 96 -15.30 -21.87 -1.18
CA ALA A 96 -16.49 -22.51 -0.58
C ALA A 96 -16.40 -24.04 -0.54
N LEU A 97 -15.89 -24.65 -1.63
CA LEU A 97 -15.74 -26.10 -1.76
C LEU A 97 -14.71 -26.70 -0.79
N SER A 98 -13.69 -25.92 -0.40
CA SER A 98 -12.67 -26.34 0.56
C SER A 98 -12.95 -25.89 2.02
N ASP A 99 -14.13 -25.32 2.29
CA ASP A 99 -14.47 -24.60 3.55
C ASP A 99 -13.36 -23.59 3.95
N ASP A 100 -12.68 -23.02 2.96
CA ASP A 100 -11.55 -22.11 3.15
C ASP A 100 -12.02 -20.67 3.07
N THR A 101 -12.67 -20.24 4.15
CA THR A 101 -12.84 -18.83 4.45
C THR A 101 -12.25 -18.50 5.81
N PHE A 102 -12.80 -17.51 6.47
CA PHE A 102 -12.04 -16.47 7.10
C PHE A 102 -12.83 -15.94 8.31
N ASP A 103 -12.18 -15.61 9.42
CA ASP A 103 -12.85 -15.74 10.74
C ASP A 103 -13.82 -14.63 11.08
N MET A 104 -13.52 -13.40 10.67
CA MET A 104 -14.48 -12.28 10.70
C MET A 104 -15.73 -12.53 9.82
N TYR A 105 -15.78 -13.65 9.07
CA TYR A 105 -16.96 -14.17 8.37
C TYR A 105 -17.57 -15.42 8.95
N ARG A 106 -17.06 -15.92 10.07
CA ARG A 106 -17.68 -16.99 10.82
C ARG A 106 -18.34 -16.38 12.05
N SER A 107 -19.67 -16.46 12.10
CA SER A 107 -20.46 -15.87 13.18
C SER A 107 -21.69 -16.74 13.43
N TYR A 108 -22.26 -16.65 14.63
CA TYR A 108 -23.33 -17.54 15.09
C TYR A 108 -24.46 -16.76 15.78
N THR A 109 -25.71 -17.18 15.57
CA THR A 109 -26.89 -16.50 16.13
C THR A 109 -27.07 -16.77 17.62
N ASP A 110 -26.35 -16.00 18.45
CA ASP A 110 -26.71 -15.78 19.85
C ASP A 110 -27.82 -14.72 19.93
N GLN A 111 -28.88 -15.00 20.70
CA GLN A 111 -29.99 -14.08 21.00
C GLN A 111 -30.62 -13.31 19.80
N GLY A 112 -30.74 -13.94 18.62
CA GLY A 112 -31.69 -13.49 17.59
C GLY A 112 -31.15 -12.78 16.36
N LYS A 113 -29.90 -12.29 16.32
CA LYS A 113 -29.33 -11.61 15.14
C LYS A 113 -27.78 -11.62 15.12
N ILE A 114 -27.20 -11.92 13.95
CA ILE A 114 -25.81 -11.54 13.61
C ILE A 114 -25.78 -10.50 12.49
N GLU A 115 -24.62 -9.85 12.34
CA GLU A 115 -24.25 -9.08 11.14
C GLU A 115 -22.79 -9.36 10.77
N ILE A 116 -22.51 -9.61 9.50
CA ILE A 116 -21.17 -9.89 8.98
C ILE A 116 -20.80 -8.82 7.94
N ASN A 117 -19.66 -8.14 8.12
CA ASN A 117 -19.33 -6.86 7.46
C ASN A 117 -18.12 -6.92 6.49
N ILE A 118 -18.22 -6.32 5.29
CA ILE A 118 -17.55 -6.84 4.08
C ILE A 118 -17.23 -5.69 2.99
N PRO A 119 -16.03 -4.99 2.74
CA PRO A 119 -15.31 -4.36 1.50
C PRO A 119 -14.48 -5.11 0.36
N HIS A 120 -14.80 -4.97 -0.93
CA HIS A 120 -14.59 -6.00 -1.98
C HIS A 120 -13.15 -6.09 -2.40
N ALA A 121 -12.57 -7.18 -1.94
CA ALA A 121 -11.55 -7.86 -2.68
C ALA A 121 -12.04 -8.53 -3.97
N TRP A 122 -13.28 -9.01 -4.17
CA TRP A 122 -13.50 -9.94 -5.32
C TRP A 122 -14.62 -9.59 -6.30
N GLU A 123 -14.29 -9.83 -7.58
CA GLU A 123 -15.24 -10.08 -8.66
C GLU A 123 -15.92 -11.44 -8.39
N GLY A 124 -17.08 -11.42 -7.70
CA GLY A 124 -17.80 -12.61 -7.21
C GLY A 124 -18.38 -13.53 -8.31
N PRO A 125 -19.18 -14.54 -7.93
CA PRO A 125 -20.03 -14.62 -6.73
C PRO A 125 -19.32 -14.95 -5.41
N TYR A 126 -19.90 -14.41 -4.35
CA TYR A 126 -19.65 -14.77 -2.96
C TYR A 126 -20.61 -15.89 -2.57
N TYR A 127 -20.16 -16.85 -1.78
CA TYR A 127 -20.95 -17.97 -1.29
C TYR A 127 -21.20 -17.81 0.20
N ILE A 128 -22.35 -18.22 0.70
CA ILE A 128 -22.70 -18.15 2.12
C ILE A 128 -23.27 -19.50 2.54
N LYS A 129 -22.72 -20.10 3.59
CA LYS A 129 -23.25 -21.29 4.25
C LYS A 129 -24.03 -20.86 5.50
N VAL A 130 -25.22 -21.40 5.69
CA VAL A 130 -25.98 -21.34 6.94
C VAL A 130 -26.18 -22.77 7.43
N GLU A 131 -25.75 -23.10 8.64
CA GLU A 131 -25.62 -24.46 9.19
C GLU A 131 -26.30 -24.52 10.57
N TYR A 132 -27.31 -25.37 10.77
CA TYR A 132 -28.02 -25.46 12.06
C TYR A 132 -27.27 -26.38 13.03
N LEU A 133 -27.00 -25.92 14.25
CA LEU A 133 -26.21 -26.66 15.22
C LEU A 133 -27.05 -27.59 16.11
N GLY A 134 -28.35 -27.34 16.25
CA GLY A 134 -29.21 -28.01 17.23
C GLY A 134 -29.22 -27.30 18.59
N GLU A 135 -30.10 -27.78 19.47
CA GLU A 135 -30.29 -27.31 20.85
C GLU A 135 -30.25 -28.53 21.80
N GLU A 136 -30.14 -28.29 23.12
CA GLU A 136 -30.09 -29.35 24.14
C GLU A 136 -31.46 -29.52 24.79
N PRO A 137 -32.01 -30.75 24.92
CA PRO A 137 -33.27 -30.95 25.65
C PRO A 137 -33.06 -30.74 27.15
N GLU A 138 -34.00 -30.05 27.82
CA GLU A 138 -33.85 -29.64 29.22
C GLU A 138 -33.85 -30.81 30.24
N ASP A 139 -34.25 -32.02 29.84
CA ASP A 139 -34.32 -33.23 30.67
C ASP A 139 -33.46 -34.39 30.11
N GLU A 140 -32.59 -34.97 30.95
CA GLU A 140 -31.83 -36.20 30.67
C GLU A 140 -32.74 -37.45 30.65
N GLY A 141 -33.57 -37.59 29.62
CA GLY A 141 -34.40 -38.79 29.43
C GLY A 141 -35.31 -38.80 28.21
N ALA A 142 -35.64 -37.64 27.61
CA ALA A 142 -36.54 -37.57 26.47
C ALA A 142 -35.80 -37.77 25.14
N GLN A 143 -36.09 -38.85 24.41
CA GLN A 143 -35.83 -38.89 22.97
C GLN A 143 -36.81 -37.95 22.27
N ASN A 144 -36.37 -36.73 22.00
CA ASN A 144 -37.21 -35.74 21.33
C ASN A 144 -37.28 -36.02 19.82
N GLU A 145 -38.27 -36.82 19.39
CA GLU A 145 -38.50 -37.13 17.96
C GLU A 145 -38.84 -35.88 17.13
N ASN A 146 -39.20 -34.76 17.78
CA ASN A 146 -39.31 -33.44 17.18
C ASN A 146 -38.17 -32.54 17.66
N ALA A 147 -36.99 -32.67 17.06
CA ALA A 147 -36.03 -31.57 17.07
C ALA A 147 -36.68 -30.35 16.40
N GLU A 148 -36.69 -29.19 17.05
CA GLU A 148 -37.36 -28.01 16.49
C GLU A 148 -36.67 -27.56 15.19
N LYS A 149 -37.47 -27.10 14.22
CA LYS A 149 -36.98 -26.67 12.92
C LYS A 149 -36.43 -25.26 13.02
N ALA A 150 -35.12 -25.09 12.83
CA ALA A 150 -34.51 -23.78 12.85
C ALA A 150 -35.06 -22.89 11.71
N GLN A 151 -35.88 -21.92 12.08
CA GLN A 151 -36.40 -20.88 11.18
C GLN A 151 -35.52 -19.63 11.26
N TYR A 152 -35.29 -18.99 10.13
CA TYR A 152 -34.48 -17.78 10.07
C TYR A 152 -34.88 -16.84 8.95
N THR A 153 -34.44 -15.59 9.03
CA THR A 153 -34.28 -14.73 7.86
C THR A 153 -32.81 -14.45 7.59
N ILE A 154 -32.46 -14.31 6.31
CA ILE A 154 -31.13 -13.94 5.81
C ILE A 154 -31.28 -12.89 4.73
N GLY A 155 -30.53 -11.81 4.83
CA GLY A 155 -30.51 -10.74 3.84
C GLY A 155 -29.21 -9.94 3.95
N TYR A 156 -28.94 -9.08 2.97
CA TYR A 156 -27.82 -8.16 3.07
C TYR A 156 -28.24 -6.76 2.65
N GLU A 157 -27.64 -5.77 3.30
CA GLU A 157 -27.58 -4.40 2.83
C GLU A 157 -26.14 -4.04 2.46
N GLY A 158 -25.94 -2.86 1.88
CA GLY A 158 -24.62 -2.25 1.82
C GLY A 158 -24.49 -1.22 2.93
N THR A 159 -23.25 -0.99 3.37
CA THR A 159 -22.90 0.03 4.37
C THR A 159 -21.53 0.62 4.03
N SER A 160 -21.04 1.63 4.73
CA SER A 160 -19.74 2.24 4.43
C SER A 160 -18.92 2.48 5.70
N LEU A 161 -18.00 1.57 6.01
CA LEU A 161 -16.95 1.78 7.02
C LEU A 161 -15.63 2.17 6.33
N GLY A 162 -14.74 2.86 7.05
CA GLY A 162 -13.44 3.26 6.53
C GLY A 162 -12.46 2.09 6.37
N PRO A 163 -11.16 2.38 6.21
CA PRO A 163 -10.11 1.39 6.41
C PRO A 163 -10.12 0.92 7.86
N ALA A 164 -9.85 -0.36 8.09
CA ALA A 164 -9.74 -0.90 9.43
C ALA A 164 -8.39 -0.57 10.08
N ASP A 165 -8.39 -0.33 11.38
CA ASP A 165 -7.18 -0.42 12.20
C ASP A 165 -6.83 -1.89 12.51
N LEU A 166 -5.59 -2.15 12.93
CA LEU A 166 -5.07 -3.53 13.11
C LEU A 166 -5.57 -4.24 14.38
N GLU A 167 -6.26 -3.56 15.31
CA GLU A 167 -6.58 -4.09 16.65
C GLU A 167 -8.09 -4.16 17.01
N GLU A 168 -9.02 -3.71 16.15
CA GLU A 168 -10.46 -3.66 16.48
C GLU A 168 -11.30 -4.79 15.84
N GLU A 169 -11.38 -5.96 16.48
CA GLU A 169 -12.44 -6.97 16.23
C GLU A 169 -13.04 -7.54 17.54
N GLU A 170 -14.28 -8.04 17.46
CA GLU A 170 -15.26 -7.99 18.57
C GLU A 170 -15.17 -9.07 19.67
N SER A 171 -15.90 -8.81 20.77
CA SER A 171 -15.79 -9.50 22.06
C SER A 171 -16.33 -10.95 22.08
N CYS A 172 -15.49 -11.88 22.53
CA CYS A 172 -15.76 -13.33 22.63
C CYS A 172 -16.20 -13.76 24.05
N PRO A 173 -16.96 -14.87 24.26
CA PRO A 173 -17.47 -15.23 25.61
C PRO A 173 -16.41 -15.58 26.67
N VAL A 174 -15.15 -15.87 26.31
CA VAL A 174 -14.04 -15.92 27.29
C VAL A 174 -13.94 -14.59 28.05
N GLU A 175 -14.19 -13.47 27.36
CA GLU A 175 -14.06 -12.09 27.86
C GLU A 175 -15.03 -11.80 29.00
N MET A 176 -16.19 -12.45 29.04
CA MET A 176 -17.16 -12.33 30.13
C MET A 176 -16.64 -12.85 31.49
N SER A 177 -15.58 -13.68 31.49
CA SER A 177 -14.97 -14.21 32.72
C SER A 177 -13.78 -13.38 33.25
N VAL A 178 -13.14 -12.60 32.38
CA VAL A 178 -11.85 -11.90 32.63
C VAL A 178 -11.96 -10.37 32.55
N SER A 179 -12.95 -9.82 31.84
CA SER A 179 -13.14 -8.36 31.62
C SER A 179 -13.26 -7.51 32.88
N GLN A 180 -13.77 -8.06 33.99
CA GLN A 180 -13.93 -7.32 35.26
C GLN A 180 -12.70 -7.40 36.19
N LYS A 181 -11.56 -7.98 35.75
CA LYS A 181 -10.42 -8.29 36.63
C LYS A 181 -9.08 -7.80 36.03
N LYS A 182 -8.26 -7.17 36.89
CA LYS A 182 -7.09 -6.34 36.52
C LYS A 182 -6.03 -7.02 35.63
N GLU A 183 -5.91 -8.35 35.67
CA GLU A 183 -4.93 -9.10 34.86
C GLU A 183 -5.54 -9.74 33.59
N GLY A 184 -6.88 -9.74 33.50
CA GLY A 184 -7.65 -10.51 32.52
C GLY A 184 -7.55 -9.99 31.09
N ALA A 185 -7.45 -8.66 30.91
CA ALA A 185 -7.27 -8.04 29.59
C ALA A 185 -6.03 -8.58 28.84
N GLY A 186 -4.94 -8.90 29.56
CA GLY A 186 -3.76 -9.54 28.97
C GLY A 186 -4.04 -10.98 28.51
N ILE A 187 -4.67 -11.79 29.36
CA ILE A 187 -5.05 -13.18 29.03
C ILE A 187 -5.91 -13.21 27.76
N LEU A 188 -6.78 -12.21 27.57
CA LEU A 188 -7.63 -12.07 26.40
C LEU A 188 -6.87 -11.66 25.15
N LYS A 189 -5.92 -10.71 25.24
CA LYS A 189 -5.04 -10.38 24.12
C LYS A 189 -4.28 -11.63 23.68
N ASP A 190 -3.62 -12.30 24.62
CA ASP A 190 -2.82 -13.49 24.36
C ASP A 190 -3.66 -14.62 23.70
N LEU A 191 -4.85 -14.93 24.24
CA LEU A 191 -5.75 -15.95 23.68
C LEU A 191 -6.33 -15.58 22.31
N ARG A 192 -6.65 -14.32 22.04
CA ARG A 192 -7.05 -13.89 20.68
C ARG A 192 -5.88 -13.98 19.71
N THR A 193 -4.68 -13.54 20.11
CA THR A 193 -3.47 -13.66 19.29
C THR A 193 -3.19 -15.11 18.92
N ILE A 194 -3.23 -16.05 19.88
CA ILE A 194 -3.15 -17.50 19.57
C ILE A 194 -4.30 -17.89 18.64
N ARG A 195 -5.56 -17.52 18.92
CA ARG A 195 -6.69 -17.90 18.05
C ARG A 195 -6.50 -17.43 16.60
N ASP A 196 -6.04 -16.21 16.39
CA ASP A 196 -6.09 -15.55 15.09
C ASP A 196 -4.79 -15.69 14.30
N GLN A 197 -3.64 -15.62 14.97
CA GLN A 197 -2.30 -15.79 14.39
C GLN A 197 -1.80 -17.23 14.46
N GLU A 198 -2.31 -18.03 15.41
CA GLU A 198 -2.10 -19.47 15.41
C GLU A 198 -3.32 -20.24 14.91
N LEU A 199 -4.58 -20.10 15.39
CA LEU A 199 -5.69 -21.11 15.26
C LEU A 199 -6.59 -21.21 13.98
N ASN A 200 -6.59 -20.30 13.00
CA ASN A 200 -7.57 -20.19 11.88
C ASN A 200 -7.24 -20.17 10.28
N GLN A 201 -6.10 -20.55 9.67
CA GLN A 201 -5.66 -20.67 8.23
C GLN A 201 -4.92 -21.99 7.92
N THR A 202 -5.05 -23.02 8.76
CA THR A 202 -4.89 -24.40 8.31
C THR A 202 -6.07 -25.26 8.78
N PRO A 203 -6.29 -26.45 8.18
CA PRO A 203 -7.53 -27.19 8.35
C PRO A 203 -7.88 -27.55 9.79
N THR A 204 -6.95 -28.13 10.56
CA THR A 204 -7.25 -28.60 11.93
C THR A 204 -7.53 -27.44 12.86
N GLY A 205 -6.84 -26.32 12.70
CA GLY A 205 -7.16 -25.08 13.40
C GLY A 205 -8.59 -24.63 13.16
N LYS A 206 -8.98 -24.53 11.88
CA LYS A 206 -10.38 -24.26 11.49
C LYS A 206 -11.34 -25.30 12.06
N GLU A 207 -10.96 -26.57 12.23
CA GLU A 207 -11.78 -27.56 12.96
C GLU A 207 -11.90 -27.23 14.46
N LEU A 208 -10.82 -26.84 15.13
CA LEU A 208 -10.84 -26.52 16.58
C LEU A 208 -11.58 -25.22 16.86
N SER A 209 -11.40 -24.20 16.02
CA SER A 209 -12.17 -22.95 16.09
C SER A 209 -13.63 -23.18 15.71
N LYS A 210 -13.94 -24.06 14.74
CA LYS A 210 -15.33 -24.51 14.51
C LYS A 210 -15.91 -25.23 15.72
N LEU A 211 -15.14 -26.07 16.41
CA LEU A 211 -15.57 -26.74 17.64
C LEU A 211 -15.73 -25.75 18.80
N TYR A 212 -14.88 -24.73 18.89
CA TYR A 212 -15.03 -23.62 19.82
C TYR A 212 -16.34 -22.86 19.54
N TYR A 213 -16.61 -22.43 18.30
CA TYR A 213 -17.86 -21.76 17.97
C TYR A 213 -19.11 -22.66 18.10
N LYS A 214 -18.97 -23.99 17.94
CA LYS A 214 -20.03 -24.98 18.29
C LYS A 214 -20.32 -25.03 19.80
N THR A 215 -19.33 -24.78 20.67
CA THR A 215 -19.42 -25.04 22.12
C THR A 215 -19.55 -23.76 22.96
N ALA A 216 -19.10 -22.63 22.42
CA ALA A 216 -19.12 -21.31 23.03
C ALA A 216 -20.53 -20.82 23.47
N PRO A 217 -21.64 -21.05 22.72
CA PRO A 217 -22.96 -20.57 23.13
C PRO A 217 -23.46 -21.23 24.43
N PHE A 218 -23.35 -22.56 24.50
CA PHE A 218 -23.76 -23.34 25.68
C PHE A 218 -22.88 -23.01 26.91
N MET A 219 -21.57 -22.85 26.70
CA MET A 219 -20.65 -22.35 27.73
C MET A 219 -21.00 -20.92 28.19
N ALA A 220 -21.31 -20.01 27.27
CA ALA A 220 -21.69 -18.63 27.60
C ALA A 220 -22.96 -18.60 28.45
N ALA A 221 -24.02 -19.32 28.04
CA ALA A 221 -25.26 -19.44 28.78
C ALA A 221 -25.03 -19.90 30.23
N LYS A 222 -24.28 -20.98 30.43
CA LYS A 222 -23.95 -21.49 31.77
C LYS A 222 -23.09 -20.53 32.59
N LEU A 223 -22.16 -19.82 31.94
CA LEU A 223 -21.30 -18.81 32.57
C LEU A 223 -22.07 -17.53 32.94
N VAL A 224 -23.17 -17.15 32.28
CA VAL A 224 -24.03 -16.01 32.69
C VAL A 224 -24.60 -16.24 34.09
N PHE A 225 -25.14 -17.42 34.36
CA PHE A 225 -25.87 -17.69 35.60
C PHE A 225 -24.98 -18.17 36.76
N SER A 226 -23.85 -18.83 36.49
CA SER A 226 -22.96 -19.33 37.56
C SER A 226 -21.76 -18.42 37.84
N LYS A 227 -21.86 -17.55 38.86
CA LYS A 227 -20.70 -16.79 39.36
C LYS A 227 -19.54 -17.71 39.80
N LYS A 228 -19.85 -18.82 40.46
CA LYS A 228 -18.85 -19.80 40.90
C LYS A 228 -18.04 -20.33 39.72
N ALA A 229 -18.69 -20.74 38.64
CA ALA A 229 -18.01 -21.21 37.43
C ALA A 229 -17.15 -20.10 36.78
N ARG A 230 -17.63 -18.85 36.74
CA ARG A 230 -16.81 -17.70 36.26
C ARG A 230 -15.55 -17.49 37.11
N ASP A 231 -15.66 -17.61 38.43
CA ASP A 231 -14.53 -17.43 39.34
C ASP A 231 -13.54 -18.62 39.29
N GLU A 232 -14.01 -19.86 39.16
CA GLU A 232 -13.17 -21.06 38.98
C GLU A 232 -12.46 -21.04 37.61
N MET A 233 -13.18 -20.80 36.51
CA MET A 233 -12.60 -20.69 35.17
C MET A 233 -11.56 -19.58 35.08
N TYR A 234 -11.76 -18.45 35.77
CA TYR A 234 -10.77 -17.37 35.86
C TYR A 234 -9.45 -17.81 36.51
N GLN A 235 -9.47 -18.67 37.56
CA GLN A 235 -8.24 -19.13 38.19
C GLN A 235 -7.46 -20.10 37.29
N ASP A 236 -8.15 -20.94 36.53
CA ASP A 236 -7.51 -21.84 35.57
C ASP A 236 -6.93 -21.08 34.37
N LEU A 237 -7.65 -20.08 33.84
CA LEU A 237 -7.12 -19.16 32.82
C LEU A 237 -5.94 -18.32 33.35
N LYS A 238 -5.97 -17.87 34.61
CA LYS A 238 -4.83 -17.19 35.25
C LYS A 238 -3.63 -18.13 35.43
N THR A 239 -3.85 -19.39 35.75
CA THR A 239 -2.78 -20.40 35.87
C THR A 239 -2.06 -20.57 34.53
N LEU A 240 -2.81 -20.71 33.44
CA LEU A 240 -2.29 -20.91 32.09
C LEU A 240 -1.74 -19.64 31.42
N LYS A 241 -1.89 -18.45 32.02
CA LYS A 241 -1.45 -17.18 31.43
C LYS A 241 -0.01 -17.20 30.89
N PRO A 242 1.02 -17.70 31.61
CA PRO A 242 2.39 -17.66 31.11
C PRO A 242 2.60 -18.51 29.85
N MET A 243 1.87 -19.62 29.72
CA MET A 243 1.82 -20.43 28.50
C MET A 243 1.18 -19.63 27.37
N PHE A 244 0.06 -18.96 27.63
CA PHE A 244 -0.63 -18.16 26.61
C PHE A 244 0.22 -16.98 26.12
N SER A 245 0.90 -16.24 27.01
CA SER A 245 1.75 -15.12 26.57
C SER A 245 2.92 -15.59 25.68
N ASP A 246 3.62 -16.67 26.05
CA ASP A 246 4.70 -17.25 25.23
C ASP A 246 4.20 -17.81 23.88
N THR A 247 3.01 -18.41 23.87
CA THR A 247 2.37 -18.95 22.65
C THR A 247 1.80 -17.84 21.76
N ALA A 248 1.38 -16.71 22.33
CA ALA A 248 0.94 -15.54 21.58
C ALA A 248 2.10 -14.75 20.95
N GLU A 249 3.27 -14.75 21.60
CA GLU A 249 4.47 -14.05 21.12
C GLU A 249 5.26 -14.88 20.10
N ASN A 250 5.36 -16.21 20.31
CA ASN A 250 6.24 -17.10 19.53
C ASN A 250 5.48 -18.12 18.68
N GLY A 251 4.15 -18.20 18.80
CA GLY A 251 3.31 -19.03 17.94
C GLY A 251 3.67 -20.51 17.95
N ALA A 252 3.71 -21.12 16.76
CA ALA A 252 4.17 -22.48 16.52
C ALA A 252 5.60 -22.77 17.02
N ASP A 253 6.46 -21.76 17.19
CA ASP A 253 7.83 -21.89 17.72
C ASP A 253 7.92 -21.75 19.26
N SER A 254 6.78 -21.63 19.96
CA SER A 254 6.71 -21.47 21.42
C SER A 254 7.46 -22.55 22.22
N ALA A 255 8.31 -22.07 23.13
CA ALA A 255 9.20 -22.87 23.96
C ALA A 255 8.64 -23.19 25.35
N TYR A 256 7.53 -22.55 25.76
CA TYR A 256 6.92 -22.79 27.07
C TYR A 256 6.55 -24.26 27.28
N THR A 257 7.13 -24.90 28.30
CA THR A 257 6.90 -26.31 28.62
C THR A 257 5.75 -26.48 29.62
N VAL A 258 4.70 -27.20 29.22
CA VAL A 258 3.47 -27.40 30.00
C VAL A 258 3.78 -28.10 31.33
N THR A 259 3.45 -27.47 32.46
CA THR A 259 3.72 -28.01 33.79
C THR A 259 2.63 -28.96 34.30
N ALA A 260 2.88 -29.58 35.46
CA ALA A 260 1.89 -30.41 36.16
C ALA A 260 0.75 -29.61 36.82
N GLN A 261 0.82 -28.28 36.85
CA GLN A 261 -0.30 -27.41 37.25
C GLN A 261 -1.14 -27.03 36.03
N ASP A 262 -0.48 -26.71 34.92
CA ASP A 262 -1.13 -26.37 33.64
C ASP A 262 -1.97 -27.51 33.10
N GLN A 263 -1.40 -28.73 33.05
CA GLN A 263 -2.12 -29.95 32.66
C GLN A 263 -3.45 -30.11 33.43
N LYS A 264 -3.43 -29.84 34.75
CA LYS A 264 -4.62 -29.93 35.60
C LYS A 264 -5.61 -28.77 35.38
N ALA A 265 -5.15 -27.60 34.98
CA ALA A 265 -6.01 -26.48 34.59
C ALA A 265 -6.68 -26.75 33.24
N ILE A 266 -5.93 -27.27 32.26
CA ILE A 266 -6.45 -27.73 30.95
C ILE A 266 -7.52 -28.81 31.15
N GLU A 267 -7.26 -29.81 32.00
CA GLU A 267 -8.24 -30.86 32.33
C GLU A 267 -9.52 -30.31 33.00
N ARG A 268 -9.42 -29.31 33.89
CA ARG A 268 -10.59 -28.68 34.50
C ARG A 268 -11.39 -27.84 33.51
N LEU A 269 -10.73 -27.04 32.68
CA LEU A 269 -11.37 -26.26 31.62
C LEU A 269 -12.08 -27.17 30.61
N TYR A 270 -11.42 -28.25 30.19
CA TYR A 270 -12.01 -29.23 29.29
C TYR A 270 -13.20 -29.97 29.91
N ALA A 271 -13.10 -30.41 31.16
CA ALA A 271 -14.22 -31.01 31.89
C ALA A 271 -15.39 -30.03 32.08
N ALA A 272 -15.11 -28.74 32.30
CA ALA A 272 -16.13 -27.70 32.35
C ALA A 272 -16.85 -27.55 31.00
N VAL A 273 -16.15 -27.61 29.87
CA VAL A 273 -16.78 -27.62 28.54
C VAL A 273 -17.63 -28.89 28.34
N LEU A 274 -17.11 -30.09 28.60
CA LEU A 274 -17.84 -31.36 28.45
C LEU A 274 -19.12 -31.47 29.32
N GLN A 275 -19.20 -30.73 30.43
CA GLN A 275 -20.38 -30.66 31.30
C GLN A 275 -21.41 -29.60 30.85
N SER A 276 -21.16 -28.90 29.74
CA SER A 276 -21.88 -27.68 29.36
C SER A 276 -22.25 -27.67 27.89
N VAL A 277 -22.35 -28.84 27.25
CA VAL A 277 -22.56 -29.00 25.81
C VAL A 277 -23.34 -30.29 25.51
N PRO A 278 -24.21 -30.30 24.50
CA PRO A 278 -24.99 -31.47 24.10
C PRO A 278 -24.19 -32.75 23.90
N SER A 279 -24.79 -33.89 24.23
CA SER A 279 -24.20 -35.23 24.10
C SER A 279 -23.63 -35.56 22.71
N TYR A 280 -24.15 -34.97 21.63
CA TYR A 280 -23.59 -35.10 20.28
C TYR A 280 -22.28 -34.29 20.11
N ILE A 281 -22.23 -33.04 20.56
CA ILE A 281 -21.01 -32.20 20.56
C ILE A 281 -19.97 -32.76 21.54
N LYS A 282 -20.42 -33.28 22.69
CA LYS A 282 -19.59 -33.94 23.70
C LYS A 282 -18.77 -35.10 23.11
N LYS A 283 -19.39 -35.94 22.27
CA LYS A 283 -18.72 -37.04 21.57
C LYS A 283 -17.69 -36.55 20.54
N GLU A 284 -17.96 -35.44 19.86
CA GLU A 284 -17.01 -34.78 18.96
C GLU A 284 -15.82 -34.20 19.75
N LEU A 285 -16.08 -33.56 20.90
CA LEU A 285 -15.06 -33.06 21.83
C LEU A 285 -14.19 -34.16 22.43
N GLU A 286 -14.76 -35.30 22.80
CA GLU A 286 -14.02 -36.48 23.29
C GLU A 286 -13.09 -37.02 22.19
N GLN A 287 -13.62 -37.25 20.98
CA GLN A 287 -12.83 -37.72 19.84
C GLN A 287 -11.73 -36.73 19.39
N LYS A 288 -11.98 -35.41 19.44
CA LYS A 288 -10.98 -34.40 19.11
C LYS A 288 -9.94 -34.26 20.23
N ALA A 289 -10.33 -34.30 21.51
CA ALA A 289 -9.40 -34.27 22.64
C ALA A 289 -8.42 -35.45 22.64
N ASP A 290 -8.92 -36.66 22.40
CA ASP A 290 -8.10 -37.86 22.25
C ASP A 290 -7.15 -37.75 21.04
N LYS A 291 -7.64 -37.27 19.89
CA LYS A 291 -6.84 -37.07 18.68
C LYS A 291 -5.71 -36.04 18.87
N LEU A 292 -5.97 -34.95 19.60
CA LEU A 292 -4.99 -33.91 19.96
C LEU A 292 -4.05 -34.35 21.10
N GLY A 293 -4.44 -35.34 21.91
CA GLY A 293 -3.67 -35.83 23.06
C GLY A 293 -3.68 -34.90 24.28
N ILE A 294 -4.70 -34.07 24.48
CA ILE A 294 -4.72 -33.00 25.51
C ILE A 294 -4.59 -33.51 26.95
N HIS A 295 -4.87 -34.79 27.19
CA HIS A 295 -4.69 -35.48 28.47
C HIS A 295 -3.21 -35.85 28.78
N SER A 296 -2.27 -35.44 27.92
CA SER A 296 -0.85 -35.87 27.98
C SER A 296 0.16 -34.77 27.59
N LEU A 297 -0.17 -33.50 27.81
CA LEU A 297 0.65 -32.36 27.41
C LEU A 297 1.80 -32.05 28.37
N LYS A 298 1.70 -32.42 29.65
CA LYS A 298 2.76 -32.21 30.66
C LYS A 298 4.15 -32.64 30.15
N GLY A 299 5.04 -31.67 29.96
CA GLY A 299 6.41 -31.88 29.47
C GLY A 299 6.61 -31.72 27.96
N LYS A 300 5.56 -31.46 27.18
CA LYS A 300 5.66 -30.90 25.82
C LYS A 300 5.78 -29.38 25.88
N THR A 301 6.25 -28.75 24.79
CA THR A 301 6.08 -27.29 24.61
C THR A 301 4.77 -26.96 23.91
N ALA A 302 4.27 -25.73 24.11
CA ALA A 302 3.04 -25.29 23.45
C ALA A 302 3.21 -25.16 21.93
N GLY A 303 4.34 -24.63 21.45
CA GLY A 303 4.67 -24.57 20.02
C GLY A 303 4.68 -25.96 19.37
N ALA A 304 5.32 -26.94 20.02
CA ALA A 304 5.30 -28.33 19.56
C ALA A 304 3.87 -28.90 19.48
N PHE A 305 3.00 -28.59 20.45
CA PHE A 305 1.58 -28.98 20.39
C PHE A 305 0.83 -28.30 19.23
N LEU A 306 1.08 -27.01 18.96
CA LEU A 306 0.48 -26.33 17.81
C LEU A 306 0.99 -26.92 16.49
N THR A 307 2.30 -27.13 16.34
CA THR A 307 2.91 -27.72 15.14
C THR A 307 2.51 -29.16 14.90
N GLU A 308 2.35 -29.98 15.95
CA GLU A 308 1.79 -31.33 15.86
C GLU A 308 0.34 -31.33 15.32
N ASN A 309 -0.36 -30.17 15.25
CA ASN A 309 -1.79 -30.06 14.90
C ASN A 309 -2.24 -29.00 13.79
N HIS A 310 -1.61 -27.81 13.55
CA HIS A 310 -1.63 -26.82 12.38
C HIS A 310 -2.81 -25.75 12.15
N LEU A 311 -2.62 -24.36 12.13
CA LEU A 311 -3.74 -23.39 12.56
C LEU A 311 -4.39 -21.97 11.80
N ALA A 312 -4.00 -20.59 11.50
CA ALA A 312 -4.59 -18.99 11.35
C ALA A 312 -5.23 -17.81 10.19
N ALA A 313 -6.55 -17.25 9.92
CA ALA A 313 -7.15 -15.87 9.22
C ALA A 313 -8.27 -15.71 7.93
N LYS A 314 -9.04 -14.69 7.18
CA LYS A 314 -9.18 -13.21 6.44
C LYS A 314 -10.64 -12.41 5.81
N SER A 315 -11.03 -11.60 4.63
CA SER A 315 -12.44 -10.78 4.18
C SER A 315 -12.84 -9.79 2.75
N LYS A 316 -13.94 -9.05 2.02
CA LYS A 316 -15.03 -7.74 2.04
C LYS A 316 -16.21 -7.17 0.68
N LEU A 317 -17.25 -6.14 0.06
CA LEU A 317 -18.16 -4.62 -0.25
C LEU A 317 -19.82 -4.19 -0.83
N GLN A 318 -20.51 -2.89 -1.24
CA GLN A 318 -21.57 -2.24 -2.46
C GLN A 318 -23.00 -1.10 -2.75
N THR A 319 -23.35 -0.02 -3.78
CA THR A 319 -24.69 0.76 -4.60
C THR A 319 -24.84 1.94 -5.96
N GLY A 320 -25.96 2.66 -6.65
CA GLY A 320 -26.12 3.85 -7.85
C GLY A 320 -27.47 4.64 -8.74
N LYS A 321 -27.52 5.76 -9.75
CA LYS A 321 -28.73 6.62 -10.62
C LYS A 321 -28.77 7.53 -12.13
N VAL A 322 -29.64 8.64 -12.60
CA VAL A 322 -30.24 9.22 -14.09
C VAL A 322 -30.88 10.77 -14.63
N ILE A 323 -31.02 11.42 -15.96
CA ILE A 323 -31.99 12.59 -16.71
C ILE A 323 -32.00 13.18 -18.35
N PHE A 324 -32.72 14.29 -18.99
CA PHE A 324 -32.75 15.00 -20.50
C PHE A 324 -33.32 16.54 -21.04
N LYS A 325 -33.59 17.03 -22.40
CA LYS A 325 -34.18 18.39 -23.12
C LYS A 325 -34.70 18.57 -24.75
N LEU A 326 -35.25 19.73 -25.43
CA LEU A 326 -35.67 20.20 -26.91
C LEU A 326 -35.32 21.65 -27.62
N LYS A 327 -35.58 21.94 -28.97
CA LYS A 327 -35.42 23.24 -29.82
C LYS A 327 -36.70 24.10 -30.20
N ASN A 328 -36.52 25.39 -30.57
CA ASN A 328 -37.54 26.34 -31.11
C ASN A 328 -38.41 25.86 -32.30
N ASN A 329 -39.71 26.21 -32.29
CA ASN A 329 -40.74 25.89 -33.29
C ASN A 329 -40.82 24.39 -33.70
N LYS A 330 -40.51 23.49 -32.76
CA LYS A 330 -40.59 22.02 -32.90
C LYS A 330 -41.36 21.40 -31.73
N SER A 331 -41.83 20.16 -31.90
CA SER A 331 -42.70 19.47 -30.93
C SER A 331 -42.33 18.01 -30.73
N LEU A 332 -42.74 17.39 -29.61
CA LEU A 332 -42.51 15.96 -29.31
C LEU A 332 -43.01 15.01 -30.40
N ALA A 333 -44.05 15.40 -31.15
CA ALA A 333 -44.56 14.60 -32.27
C ALA A 333 -43.56 14.52 -33.43
N ALA A 334 -42.84 15.62 -33.74
CA ALA A 334 -41.78 15.62 -34.74
C ALA A 334 -40.60 14.74 -34.30
N VAL A 335 -40.14 14.90 -33.06
CA VAL A 335 -39.11 14.07 -32.41
C VAL A 335 -39.43 12.57 -32.55
N THR A 336 -40.68 12.19 -32.27
CA THR A 336 -41.14 10.79 -32.38
C THR A 336 -41.11 10.28 -33.83
N LYS A 337 -41.55 11.11 -34.79
CA LYS A 337 -41.61 10.77 -36.22
C LYS A 337 -40.20 10.63 -36.83
N GLU A 338 -39.28 11.50 -36.44
CA GLU A 338 -37.86 11.47 -36.81
C GLU A 338 -37.15 10.23 -36.24
N ALA A 339 -37.46 9.83 -35.00
CA ALA A 339 -36.86 8.66 -34.35
C ALA A 339 -37.25 7.30 -34.98
N ALA A 340 -38.45 7.18 -35.54
CA ALA A 340 -38.94 5.93 -36.11
C ALA A 340 -38.24 5.54 -37.43
N GLY A 341 -38.02 6.53 -38.32
CA GLY A 341 -37.34 6.35 -39.61
C GLY A 341 -35.82 6.16 -39.49
N LEU A 342 -35.25 6.41 -38.32
CA LEU A 342 -33.82 6.28 -38.04
C LEU A 342 -33.38 4.81 -38.10
N LYS A 343 -32.21 4.56 -38.70
CA LYS A 343 -31.53 3.25 -38.74
C LYS A 343 -30.88 2.92 -37.38
N ALA A 344 -31.71 2.89 -36.33
CA ALA A 344 -31.33 2.52 -34.96
C ALA A 344 -31.71 1.06 -34.63
N SER A 345 -31.12 0.51 -33.57
CA SER A 345 -31.39 -0.87 -33.12
C SER A 345 -32.84 -1.06 -32.66
N ALA A 346 -33.34 -2.30 -32.67
CA ALA A 346 -34.67 -2.64 -32.17
C ALA A 346 -34.89 -2.20 -30.71
N GLN A 347 -33.85 -2.33 -29.86
CA GLN A 347 -33.90 -1.90 -28.47
C GLN A 347 -33.89 -0.37 -28.33
N SER A 348 -33.11 0.34 -29.13
CA SER A 348 -33.14 1.82 -29.18
C SER A 348 -34.51 2.33 -29.61
N LYS A 349 -35.16 1.66 -30.58
CA LYS A 349 -36.54 1.99 -30.99
C LYS A 349 -37.56 1.74 -29.86
N LYS A 350 -37.33 0.74 -29.00
CA LYS A 350 -38.16 0.41 -27.83
C LYS A 350 -37.99 1.39 -26.65
N ASP A 351 -36.78 1.88 -26.39
CA ASP A 351 -36.58 2.93 -25.39
C ASP A 351 -37.03 4.31 -25.91
N MET A 352 -36.79 4.63 -27.18
CA MET A 352 -37.29 5.89 -27.78
C MET A 352 -38.81 5.93 -27.96
N SER A 353 -39.53 4.79 -28.00
CA SER A 353 -41.00 4.84 -27.97
C SER A 353 -41.57 5.39 -26.64
N ARG A 354 -40.76 5.48 -25.59
CA ARG A 354 -41.12 6.03 -24.27
C ARG A 354 -41.01 7.55 -24.17
N ILE A 355 -40.50 8.25 -25.18
CA ILE A 355 -40.35 9.73 -25.20
C ILE A 355 -41.70 10.45 -24.95
N LYS A 356 -42.83 9.77 -25.24
CA LYS A 356 -44.20 10.22 -24.91
C LYS A 356 -44.51 10.31 -23.40
N GLN A 357 -43.65 9.79 -22.53
CA GLN A 357 -43.82 9.73 -21.07
C GLN A 357 -42.97 10.78 -20.32
N ALA A 358 -42.35 11.71 -21.05
CA ALA A 358 -41.46 12.73 -20.47
C ALA A 358 -42.23 13.88 -19.81
N GLU A 359 -41.90 14.21 -18.55
CA GLU A 359 -42.48 15.37 -17.85
C GLU A 359 -41.89 16.69 -18.34
N LYS A 360 -42.67 17.77 -18.39
CA LYS A 360 -42.19 19.10 -18.75
C LYS A 360 -41.57 19.78 -17.52
N LEU A 361 -40.31 20.20 -17.63
CA LEU A 361 -39.60 20.97 -16.60
C LEU A 361 -39.75 22.49 -16.83
N PHE A 362 -39.50 22.94 -18.06
CA PHE A 362 -39.57 24.35 -18.46
C PHE A 362 -40.04 24.46 -19.91
N ASP A 363 -40.16 25.68 -20.47
CA ASP A 363 -40.44 25.81 -21.91
C ASP A 363 -39.31 25.19 -22.75
N SER A 364 -39.71 24.21 -23.56
CA SER A 364 -38.83 23.31 -24.33
C SER A 364 -37.87 22.41 -23.53
N ILE A 365 -38.05 22.21 -22.21
CA ILE A 365 -37.18 21.35 -21.36
C ILE A 365 -37.99 20.27 -20.63
N TYR A 366 -37.46 19.04 -20.56
CA TYR A 366 -38.22 17.84 -20.14
C TYR A 366 -37.36 16.82 -19.35
N SER A 367 -37.99 16.03 -18.48
CA SER A 367 -37.39 14.96 -17.67
C SER A 367 -37.84 13.56 -18.14
N LEU A 368 -37.02 12.54 -17.91
CA LEU A 368 -37.35 11.14 -18.22
C LEU A 368 -36.65 10.22 -17.22
N ASP A 369 -37.43 9.60 -16.33
CA ASP A 369 -36.91 8.64 -15.36
C ASP A 369 -36.88 7.21 -15.93
N MET A 370 -35.97 6.39 -15.42
CA MET A 370 -35.78 5.00 -15.87
C MET A 370 -36.53 4.02 -14.96
N PRO A 371 -36.97 2.85 -15.48
CA PRO A 371 -37.89 1.97 -14.75
C PRO A 371 -37.28 1.42 -13.46
N LYS A 372 -38.00 1.57 -12.35
CA LYS A 372 -37.72 0.91 -11.08
C LYS A 372 -38.11 -0.57 -11.10
N ASP A 373 -37.53 -1.33 -10.18
CA ASP A 373 -37.99 -2.67 -9.83
C ASP A 373 -39.20 -2.59 -8.86
N GLN A 374 -39.69 -3.75 -8.43
CA GLN A 374 -40.91 -3.86 -7.62
C GLN A 374 -40.71 -3.44 -6.14
N ASN A 375 -39.47 -3.22 -5.69
CA ASN A 375 -39.13 -2.87 -4.30
C ASN A 375 -38.79 -1.38 -4.13
N GLY A 376 -38.83 -0.56 -5.19
CA GLY A 376 -38.61 0.89 -5.10
C GLY A 376 -37.14 1.34 -4.99
N ALA A 377 -36.22 0.40 -4.80
CA ALA A 377 -34.76 0.59 -4.85
C ALA A 377 -34.34 1.29 -6.16
N TYR A 378 -33.19 1.98 -6.14
CA TYR A 378 -32.73 2.72 -7.32
C TYR A 378 -31.98 1.84 -8.33
N THR A 379 -32.19 2.21 -9.59
CA THR A 379 -32.33 1.25 -10.67
C THR A 379 -31.87 1.87 -11.96
N MET A 380 -30.55 1.86 -12.19
CA MET A 380 -29.87 1.86 -13.50
C MET A 380 -28.40 2.22 -13.33
N SER A 381 -27.52 1.52 -14.06
CA SER A 381 -26.20 2.04 -14.35
C SER A 381 -26.27 3.28 -15.23
N ALA A 382 -25.34 4.22 -15.02
CA ALA A 382 -25.29 5.51 -15.70
C ALA A 382 -25.01 5.47 -17.22
N LYS A 383 -25.17 4.30 -17.88
CA LYS A 383 -24.99 4.09 -19.32
C LYS A 383 -26.27 4.26 -20.13
N ARG A 384 -27.32 3.47 -19.88
CA ARG A 384 -28.59 3.54 -20.64
C ARG A 384 -29.26 4.91 -20.47
N VAL A 385 -29.09 5.49 -19.29
CA VAL A 385 -29.21 6.91 -18.94
C VAL A 385 -28.69 7.86 -20.04
N LYS A 386 -27.42 7.68 -20.45
CA LYS A 386 -26.72 8.54 -21.42
C LYS A 386 -27.04 8.17 -22.86
N GLU A 387 -27.33 6.90 -23.14
CA GLU A 387 -27.72 6.43 -24.48
C GLU A 387 -29.06 7.03 -24.92
N THR A 388 -30.05 7.06 -24.03
CA THR A 388 -31.35 7.72 -24.28
C THR A 388 -31.17 9.21 -24.59
N ALA A 389 -30.39 9.93 -23.77
CA ALA A 389 -30.05 11.34 -23.99
C ALA A 389 -29.31 11.56 -25.33
N SER A 390 -28.33 10.71 -25.68
CA SER A 390 -27.60 10.81 -26.94
C SER A 390 -28.49 10.55 -28.16
N SER A 391 -29.38 9.56 -28.09
CA SER A 391 -30.32 9.27 -29.18
C SER A 391 -31.32 10.41 -29.40
N LEU A 392 -31.81 11.04 -28.32
CA LEU A 392 -32.60 12.27 -28.38
C LEU A 392 -31.82 13.40 -29.08
N SER A 393 -30.58 13.67 -28.68
CA SER A 393 -29.77 14.78 -29.20
C SER A 393 -29.51 14.80 -30.72
N LYS A 394 -29.66 13.64 -31.39
CA LYS A 394 -29.43 13.49 -32.84
C LYS A 394 -30.66 13.83 -33.70
N LEU A 395 -31.82 14.00 -33.08
CA LEU A 395 -33.05 14.29 -33.82
C LEU A 395 -33.06 15.77 -34.23
N PRO A 396 -33.38 16.11 -35.50
CA PRO A 396 -33.42 17.50 -35.98
C PRO A 396 -34.15 18.49 -35.04
N ALA A 397 -35.22 18.04 -34.37
CA ALA A 397 -36.01 18.81 -33.41
C ALA A 397 -35.42 19.02 -32.00
N VAL A 398 -34.28 18.42 -31.64
CA VAL A 398 -33.73 18.44 -30.25
C VAL A 398 -32.50 19.37 -30.12
N GLU A 399 -32.36 20.07 -29.00
CA GLU A 399 -31.31 21.09 -28.78
C GLU A 399 -30.14 20.55 -27.95
N PHE A 400 -30.42 19.98 -26.77
CA PHE A 400 -29.46 19.24 -25.96
C PHE A 400 -30.16 18.17 -25.10
N ALA A 401 -29.39 17.31 -24.44
CA ALA A 401 -29.86 16.33 -23.45
C ALA A 401 -28.70 15.87 -22.54
N GLU A 402 -28.92 15.73 -21.23
CA GLU A 402 -27.91 15.35 -20.22
C GLU A 402 -28.55 14.71 -18.97
N PRO A 403 -27.80 13.99 -18.09
CA PRO A 403 -28.33 13.37 -16.86
C PRO A 403 -28.18 14.22 -15.56
N VAL A 404 -29.00 13.92 -14.52
CA VAL A 404 -28.86 14.48 -13.14
C VAL A 404 -27.48 14.19 -12.57
N ARG A 405 -27.02 15.08 -11.67
CA ARG A 405 -25.71 15.04 -11.03
C ARG A 405 -25.80 15.44 -9.56
N GLU A 406 -24.95 14.86 -8.73
CA GLU A 406 -24.56 15.39 -7.41
C GLU A 406 -23.17 16.04 -7.50
N TYR A 407 -22.69 16.66 -6.40
CA TYR A 407 -21.41 17.34 -6.33
C TYR A 407 -20.59 16.94 -5.07
N LYS A 408 -19.44 16.30 -5.28
CA LYS A 408 -18.34 16.12 -4.30
C LYS A 408 -17.01 15.82 -5.02
N SER A 409 -15.92 15.62 -4.26
CA SER A 409 -14.54 15.54 -4.77
C SER A 409 -14.22 14.22 -5.51
N LEU A 410 -13.21 14.26 -6.37
CA LEU A 410 -12.84 13.17 -7.30
C LEU A 410 -12.06 12.02 -6.64
N SER A 411 -12.70 10.85 -6.61
CA SER A 411 -12.19 9.51 -6.94
C SER A 411 -13.39 8.63 -7.32
N ALA A 412 -13.15 7.50 -7.98
CA ALA A 412 -14.17 6.46 -8.21
C ALA A 412 -13.92 5.18 -7.39
N ASP A 413 -12.83 5.12 -6.63
CA ASP A 413 -12.43 3.99 -5.79
C ASP A 413 -12.68 4.37 -4.32
N ILE A 414 -13.44 3.57 -3.58
CA ILE A 414 -14.27 4.06 -2.47
C ILE A 414 -13.50 4.44 -1.20
N GLN A 415 -12.35 3.82 -0.94
CA GLN A 415 -11.47 4.14 0.19
C GLN A 415 -10.46 5.27 -0.13
N TYR A 416 -10.47 5.82 -1.35
CA TYR A 416 -9.59 6.95 -1.72
C TYR A 416 -9.71 8.21 -0.85
N PRO A 417 -10.87 8.59 -0.26
CA PRO A 417 -10.95 9.73 0.65
C PRO A 417 -9.98 9.61 1.84
N TYR A 418 -9.65 8.39 2.26
CA TYR A 418 -8.72 8.09 3.35
C TYR A 418 -7.26 7.99 2.89
N GLN A 419 -6.98 7.91 1.58
CA GLN A 419 -5.63 7.82 1.01
C GLN A 419 -4.91 9.18 1.04
N TRP A 420 -4.67 9.71 2.24
CA TRP A 420 -4.02 11.00 2.47
C TRP A 420 -2.67 11.12 1.75
N SER A 421 -1.94 10.02 1.61
CA SER A 421 -0.64 9.96 0.92
C SER A 421 -0.70 10.41 -0.54
N LEU A 422 -1.82 10.14 -1.21
CA LEU A 422 -2.11 10.56 -2.58
C LEU A 422 -2.65 11.99 -2.63
N LYS A 423 -3.49 12.35 -1.66
CA LYS A 423 -4.26 13.60 -1.63
C LYS A 423 -4.60 14.01 -0.19
N ASN A 424 -3.76 14.85 0.41
CA ASN A 424 -3.99 15.32 1.77
C ASN A 424 -4.88 16.56 1.74
N SER A 425 -6.15 16.37 2.11
CA SER A 425 -7.18 17.41 2.13
C SER A 425 -6.97 18.44 3.26
N GLY A 426 -6.29 18.01 4.33
CA GLY A 426 -6.24 18.67 5.64
C GLY A 426 -7.50 18.50 6.50
N ALA A 427 -8.39 17.56 6.17
CA ALA A 427 -9.59 17.27 6.99
C ALA A 427 -9.24 16.47 8.27
N ASP A 428 -8.38 15.47 8.13
CA ASP A 428 -8.16 14.43 9.15
C ASP A 428 -6.94 14.77 10.04
N GLY A 429 -6.93 16.02 10.52
CA GLY A 429 -5.84 16.66 11.28
C GLY A 429 -4.62 17.09 10.45
N GLY A 430 -4.43 16.51 9.27
CA GLY A 430 -3.24 16.70 8.42
C GLY A 430 -2.99 18.11 7.88
N VAL A 431 -1.77 18.35 7.41
CA VAL A 431 -1.43 19.56 6.66
C VAL A 431 -1.91 19.43 5.22
N LYS A 432 -2.78 20.34 4.77
CA LYS A 432 -3.33 20.32 3.41
C LYS A 432 -2.22 20.39 2.35
N GLY A 433 -2.17 19.37 1.50
CA GLY A 433 -1.11 19.22 0.51
C GLY A 433 0.18 18.58 1.04
N ALA A 434 0.18 18.00 2.24
CA ALA A 434 1.22 17.10 2.71
C ALA A 434 1.00 15.69 2.11
N ASP A 435 1.28 15.55 0.81
CA ASP A 435 1.05 14.37 -0.04
C ASP A 435 2.09 14.28 -1.17
N VAL A 436 2.06 13.20 -1.97
CA VAL A 436 2.99 12.99 -3.11
C VAL A 436 2.62 13.78 -4.38
N LYS A 437 1.61 14.66 -4.34
CA LYS A 437 1.04 15.42 -5.47
C LYS A 437 0.41 14.54 -6.56
N PHE A 438 -0.25 13.45 -6.18
CA PHE A 438 -0.74 12.44 -7.12
C PHE A 438 -1.79 12.97 -8.10
N ASP A 439 -2.83 13.66 -7.63
CA ASP A 439 -3.87 14.27 -8.47
C ASP A 439 -3.26 15.12 -9.61
N GLN A 440 -2.24 15.92 -9.28
CA GLN A 440 -1.55 16.81 -10.22
C GLN A 440 -0.71 16.03 -11.23
N ALA A 441 0.05 15.03 -10.76
CA ALA A 441 0.82 14.13 -11.63
C ALA A 441 -0.10 13.36 -12.59
N SER A 442 -1.20 12.80 -12.08
CA SER A 442 -2.20 12.06 -12.87
C SER A 442 -2.86 12.95 -13.92
N ALA A 443 -3.14 14.22 -13.62
CA ALA A 443 -3.72 15.18 -14.57
C ALA A 443 -2.76 15.62 -15.69
N LEU A 444 -1.44 15.57 -15.44
CA LEU A 444 -0.40 15.77 -16.46
C LEU A 444 -0.21 14.51 -17.31
N LEU A 445 -0.07 13.35 -16.65
CA LEU A 445 0.25 12.06 -17.25
C LEU A 445 -0.87 11.52 -18.14
N SER A 446 -2.15 11.79 -17.83
CA SER A 446 -3.30 11.38 -18.66
C SER A 446 -3.26 11.91 -20.09
N LYS A 447 -2.47 12.95 -20.37
CA LYS A 447 -2.26 13.55 -21.70
C LYS A 447 -0.97 13.08 -22.37
N ARG A 448 -0.25 12.12 -21.79
CA ARG A 448 1.04 11.59 -22.29
C ARG A 448 0.88 10.10 -22.57
N LYS A 449 1.59 9.58 -23.59
CA LYS A 449 1.69 8.14 -23.80
C LYS A 449 2.71 7.57 -22.80
N LEU A 450 2.25 6.66 -21.96
CA LEU A 450 3.10 5.88 -21.05
C LEU A 450 3.34 4.47 -21.61
N THR A 451 4.33 3.78 -21.06
CA THR A 451 4.64 2.38 -21.33
C THR A 451 4.51 1.56 -20.05
N ASP A 452 3.97 0.35 -20.15
CA ASP A 452 3.79 -0.53 -19.00
C ASP A 452 5.14 -0.82 -18.33
N THR A 453 5.16 -0.79 -16.99
CA THR A 453 6.40 -0.97 -16.21
C THR A 453 6.26 -2.17 -15.29
N LEU A 454 7.19 -3.13 -15.36
CA LEU A 454 7.24 -4.23 -14.39
C LEU A 454 7.95 -3.80 -13.12
N ILE A 455 7.29 -3.96 -11.98
CA ILE A 455 7.82 -3.68 -10.64
C ILE A 455 7.77 -5.00 -9.86
N ALA A 456 8.87 -5.41 -9.24
CA ALA A 456 8.87 -6.57 -8.37
C ALA A 456 8.62 -6.17 -6.91
N VAL A 457 7.74 -6.91 -6.25
CA VAL A 457 7.51 -6.84 -4.79
C VAL A 457 8.20 -8.07 -4.21
N VAL A 458 9.29 -7.84 -3.48
CA VAL A 458 10.16 -8.88 -2.90
C VAL A 458 9.90 -8.87 -1.40
N ASP A 459 8.95 -9.70 -0.97
CA ASP A 459 8.15 -9.47 0.25
C ASP A 459 7.46 -10.77 0.74
N THR A 460 6.35 -10.69 1.50
CA THR A 460 5.54 -11.85 1.97
C THR A 460 4.70 -12.54 0.88
N GLY A 461 4.73 -12.05 -0.36
CA GLY A 461 3.87 -12.51 -1.47
C GLY A 461 2.92 -11.40 -1.93
N VAL A 462 1.98 -11.70 -2.83
CA VAL A 462 0.89 -10.77 -3.19
C VAL A 462 -0.40 -11.55 -3.49
N ASP A 463 -1.52 -11.16 -2.87
CA ASP A 463 -2.83 -11.70 -3.26
C ASP A 463 -3.30 -11.15 -4.63
N SER A 464 -3.11 -11.98 -5.65
CA SER A 464 -3.54 -11.71 -7.02
C SER A 464 -5.05 -11.87 -7.26
N THR A 465 -5.80 -12.41 -6.30
CA THR A 465 -7.27 -12.61 -6.42
C THR A 465 -8.04 -11.32 -6.22
N LEU A 466 -7.48 -10.37 -5.45
CA LEU A 466 -8.10 -9.08 -5.16
C LEU A 466 -8.35 -8.28 -6.45
N ALA A 467 -9.53 -7.70 -6.63
CA ALA A 467 -10.02 -7.10 -7.86
C ALA A 467 -9.18 -5.90 -8.28
N ASP A 468 -8.58 -5.19 -7.33
CA ASP A 468 -7.61 -4.12 -7.55
C ASP A 468 -6.27 -4.65 -8.09
N LEU A 469 -5.87 -5.87 -7.73
CA LEU A 469 -4.59 -6.49 -8.10
C LEU A 469 -4.70 -7.55 -9.22
N LYS A 470 -5.92 -8.03 -9.50
CA LYS A 470 -6.24 -9.08 -10.49
C LYS A 470 -5.88 -8.64 -11.91
N GLY A 471 -4.86 -9.26 -12.49
CA GLY A 471 -4.30 -8.85 -13.79
C GLY A 471 -3.34 -7.64 -13.73
N LYS A 472 -3.03 -7.13 -12.52
CA LYS A 472 -1.83 -6.33 -12.26
C LYS A 472 -0.69 -7.25 -11.82
N VAL A 473 -0.98 -8.22 -10.97
CA VAL A 473 -0.04 -9.25 -10.52
C VAL A 473 0.19 -10.29 -11.62
N ARG A 474 1.45 -10.44 -12.01
CA ARG A 474 1.97 -11.40 -12.99
C ARG A 474 2.32 -12.71 -12.31
N THR A 475 1.30 -13.50 -11.97
CA THR A 475 1.46 -14.83 -11.36
C THR A 475 2.23 -15.80 -12.25
N ASP A 476 2.22 -15.61 -13.58
CA ASP A 476 3.06 -16.32 -14.56
C ASP A 476 4.57 -16.03 -14.43
N LEU A 477 4.93 -14.93 -13.76
CA LEU A 477 6.29 -14.58 -13.37
C LEU A 477 6.54 -14.79 -11.87
N GLY A 478 5.53 -15.24 -11.12
CA GLY A 478 5.55 -15.39 -9.67
C GLY A 478 6.56 -16.44 -9.21
N ARG A 479 7.15 -16.22 -8.03
CA ARG A 479 8.11 -17.13 -7.42
C ARG A 479 8.12 -17.02 -5.91
N ASN A 480 8.12 -18.17 -5.24
CA ASN A 480 8.32 -18.25 -3.80
C ASN A 480 9.67 -18.92 -3.54
N PHE A 481 10.44 -18.35 -2.60
CA PHE A 481 11.75 -18.84 -2.19
C PHE A 481 11.73 -19.50 -0.80
N VAL A 482 10.67 -19.29 -0.03
CA VAL A 482 10.40 -19.98 1.25
C VAL A 482 10.11 -21.47 0.96
N ASP A 483 9.06 -21.75 0.18
CA ASP A 483 8.64 -23.11 -0.21
C ASP A 483 9.33 -23.64 -1.48
N ARG A 484 10.09 -22.77 -2.17
CA ARG A 484 10.73 -22.99 -3.48
C ARG A 484 9.76 -23.36 -4.63
N SER A 485 8.49 -22.95 -4.54
CA SER A 485 7.45 -23.10 -5.56
C SER A 485 7.29 -21.84 -6.44
N ASN A 486 6.27 -21.82 -7.30
CA ASN A 486 5.89 -20.63 -8.07
C ASN A 486 4.68 -19.89 -7.44
N SER A 487 4.13 -20.39 -6.34
CA SER A 487 2.98 -19.79 -5.64
C SER A 487 3.44 -18.67 -4.72
N ALA A 488 3.55 -17.46 -5.26
CA ALA A 488 3.84 -16.24 -4.49
C ALA A 488 2.57 -15.54 -3.97
N LEU A 489 1.58 -16.33 -3.54
CA LEU A 489 0.39 -15.82 -2.84
C LEU A 489 0.80 -15.32 -1.45
N ASP A 490 0.07 -14.36 -0.89
CA ASP A 490 0.39 -13.74 0.40
C ASP A 490 -0.40 -14.38 1.55
N ASP A 491 0.32 -15.02 2.46
CA ASP A 491 -0.17 -15.66 3.67
C ASP A 491 0.02 -14.80 4.94
N GLN A 492 0.70 -13.66 4.84
CA GLN A 492 0.89 -12.69 5.92
C GLN A 492 -0.05 -11.49 5.70
N GLY A 493 0.25 -10.65 4.70
CA GLY A 493 -0.58 -9.54 4.24
C GLY A 493 0.20 -8.27 3.86
N HIS A 494 1.40 -8.11 4.39
CA HIS A 494 2.28 -6.96 4.19
C HIS A 494 2.67 -6.76 2.70
N GLY A 495 3.05 -7.82 1.99
CA GLY A 495 3.41 -7.74 0.56
C GLY A 495 2.23 -7.35 -0.34
N THR A 496 1.01 -7.72 0.03
CA THR A 496 -0.22 -7.25 -0.64
C THR A 496 -0.50 -5.77 -0.37
N HIS A 497 -0.21 -5.28 0.84
CA HIS A 497 -0.35 -3.86 1.20
C HIS A 497 0.63 -2.99 0.40
N VAL A 498 1.89 -3.41 0.38
CA VAL A 498 2.96 -2.86 -0.45
C VAL A 498 2.58 -2.88 -1.95
N ALA A 499 2.03 -3.99 -2.46
CA ALA A 499 1.59 -4.09 -3.85
C ALA A 499 0.35 -3.21 -4.17
N GLY A 500 -0.55 -3.04 -3.20
CA GLY A 500 -1.72 -2.15 -3.29
C GLY A 500 -1.29 -0.70 -3.51
N ILE A 501 -0.42 -0.18 -2.63
CA ILE A 501 0.17 1.16 -2.74
C ILE A 501 0.79 1.37 -4.14
N ILE A 502 1.50 0.37 -4.67
CA ILE A 502 2.18 0.49 -5.98
C ILE A 502 1.18 0.45 -7.15
N ALA A 503 0.31 -0.54 -7.21
CA ALA A 503 -0.28 -0.99 -8.47
C ALA A 503 -1.76 -1.40 -8.43
N ALA A 504 -2.47 -1.20 -7.32
CA ALA A 504 -3.92 -1.32 -7.31
C ALA A 504 -4.54 -0.56 -8.50
N LYS A 505 -5.55 -1.16 -9.14
CA LYS A 505 -6.30 -0.53 -10.23
C LYS A 505 -6.85 0.82 -9.78
N ARG A 506 -7.25 1.61 -10.78
CA ARG A 506 -7.88 2.91 -10.58
C ARG A 506 -9.14 2.98 -11.39
N ASP A 507 -10.13 3.66 -10.82
CA ASP A 507 -11.45 3.89 -11.38
C ASP A 507 -12.20 2.58 -11.74
N ASN A 508 -11.75 1.43 -11.22
CA ASN A 508 -12.45 0.15 -11.36
C ASN A 508 -13.73 0.16 -10.50
N GLY A 509 -13.76 0.94 -9.41
CA GLY A 509 -14.86 1.03 -8.48
C GLY A 509 -14.75 0.13 -7.26
N TYR A 510 -13.64 -0.59 -7.10
CA TYR A 510 -13.36 -1.40 -5.91
C TYR A 510 -12.56 -0.56 -4.89
N SER A 511 -12.12 -1.20 -3.81
CA SER A 511 -11.47 -0.62 -2.63
C SER A 511 -10.65 0.67 -2.85
N MET A 512 -9.50 0.64 -3.54
CA MET A 512 -8.54 1.77 -3.49
C MET A 512 -7.71 2.00 -4.76
N ALA A 513 -7.11 3.20 -4.88
CA ALA A 513 -6.24 3.56 -6.00
C ALA A 513 -4.77 3.25 -5.74
N GLY A 514 -4.12 2.52 -6.65
CA GLY A 514 -2.66 2.36 -6.67
C GLY A 514 -1.95 3.53 -7.33
N LEU A 515 -0.77 3.89 -6.83
CA LEU A 515 -0.03 5.08 -7.25
C LEU A 515 0.47 5.00 -8.71
N ASN A 516 0.75 3.80 -9.23
CA ASN A 516 1.09 3.55 -10.62
C ASN A 516 0.19 2.46 -11.22
N SER A 517 -1.02 2.85 -11.64
CA SER A 517 -1.96 1.94 -12.32
C SER A 517 -1.48 1.40 -13.68
N ASN A 518 -0.32 1.81 -14.20
CA ASN A 518 0.34 1.21 -15.38
C ASN A 518 1.49 0.26 -14.99
N ALA A 519 1.67 -0.02 -13.70
CA ALA A 519 2.57 -1.07 -13.24
C ALA A 519 1.94 -2.46 -13.42
N GLY A 520 2.79 -3.43 -13.75
CA GLY A 520 2.54 -4.84 -13.50
C GLY A 520 3.44 -5.32 -12.36
N ILE A 521 2.88 -6.04 -11.39
CA ILE A 521 3.62 -6.56 -10.23
C ILE A 521 4.18 -7.93 -10.55
N ILE A 522 5.47 -8.15 -10.32
CA ILE A 522 6.07 -9.48 -10.21
C ILE A 522 6.07 -9.85 -8.72
N PRO A 523 5.26 -10.83 -8.27
CA PRO A 523 5.23 -11.23 -6.88
C PRO A 523 6.40 -12.19 -6.59
N VAL A 524 7.24 -11.82 -5.63
CA VAL A 524 8.44 -12.60 -5.27
C VAL A 524 8.43 -12.81 -3.76
N LYS A 525 7.88 -13.95 -3.31
CA LYS A 525 7.80 -14.27 -1.88
C LYS A 525 9.17 -14.71 -1.36
N VAL A 526 9.73 -13.93 -0.44
CA VAL A 526 11.00 -14.19 0.26
C VAL A 526 10.88 -14.06 1.77
N LEU A 527 9.69 -13.64 2.24
CA LEU A 527 9.30 -13.64 3.64
C LEU A 527 8.16 -14.67 3.83
N ASP A 528 8.15 -15.37 4.96
CA ASP A 528 7.13 -16.37 5.33
C ASP A 528 5.83 -15.72 5.86
N SER A 529 4.98 -16.52 6.52
CA SER A 529 3.70 -16.09 7.10
C SER A 529 3.83 -15.26 8.38
N THR A 530 5.00 -15.23 9.02
CA THR A 530 5.31 -14.30 10.13
C THR A 530 5.80 -12.95 9.60
N GLY A 531 6.37 -12.94 8.39
CA GLY A 531 7.11 -11.80 7.84
C GLY A 531 8.63 -11.97 7.92
N SER A 532 9.11 -13.12 8.39
CA SER A 532 10.54 -13.45 8.52
C SER A 532 11.11 -14.03 7.21
N GLY A 533 12.40 -13.84 6.94
CA GLY A 533 13.02 -14.41 5.74
C GLY A 533 14.55 -14.28 5.72
N ASP A 534 15.22 -15.26 5.10
CA ASP A 534 16.68 -15.37 5.17
C ASP A 534 17.46 -14.67 4.03
N THR A 535 18.77 -14.54 4.23
CA THR A 535 19.70 -13.89 3.28
C THR A 535 19.79 -14.60 1.92
N GLU A 536 19.67 -15.94 1.84
CA GLU A 536 19.61 -16.65 0.55
C GLU A 536 18.30 -16.32 -0.16
N GLN A 537 17.16 -16.42 0.52
CA GLN A 537 15.83 -16.18 -0.06
C GLN A 537 15.72 -14.76 -0.64
N ILE A 538 16.10 -13.75 0.14
CA ILE A 538 16.05 -12.34 -0.29
C ILE A 538 17.06 -12.10 -1.45
N ALA A 539 18.28 -12.66 -1.39
CA ALA A 539 19.27 -12.52 -2.47
C ALA A 539 18.81 -13.16 -3.78
N LEU A 540 18.23 -14.36 -3.71
CA LEU A 540 17.66 -15.07 -4.86
C LEU A 540 16.45 -14.31 -5.42
N GLY A 541 15.59 -13.74 -4.56
CA GLY A 541 14.45 -12.90 -4.96
C GLY A 541 14.87 -11.65 -5.73
N ILE A 542 15.83 -10.88 -5.22
CA ILE A 542 16.40 -9.69 -5.90
C ILE A 542 16.98 -10.08 -7.26
N LYS A 543 17.78 -11.17 -7.32
CA LYS A 543 18.36 -11.66 -8.56
C LYS A 543 17.28 -12.11 -9.57
N TYR A 544 16.29 -12.85 -9.11
CA TYR A 544 15.20 -13.38 -9.90
C TYR A 544 14.34 -12.26 -10.50
N ALA A 545 13.96 -11.25 -9.70
CA ALA A 545 13.24 -10.08 -10.16
C ALA A 545 13.97 -9.37 -11.32
N ALA A 546 15.28 -9.14 -11.17
CA ALA A 546 16.11 -8.54 -12.21
C ALA A 546 16.21 -9.42 -13.48
N ASP A 547 16.32 -10.74 -13.33
CA ASP A 547 16.37 -11.68 -14.45
C ASP A 547 15.01 -11.88 -15.15
N LYS A 548 13.89 -11.66 -14.46
CA LYS A 548 12.53 -11.59 -15.05
C LYS A 548 12.17 -10.22 -15.62
N GLY A 549 13.13 -9.29 -15.67
CA GLY A 549 12.98 -8.02 -16.38
C GLY A 549 12.24 -6.92 -15.62
N ALA A 550 12.15 -7.03 -14.29
CA ALA A 550 11.71 -5.92 -13.44
C ALA A 550 12.51 -4.64 -13.77
N LYS A 551 11.83 -3.49 -13.70
CA LYS A 551 12.41 -2.15 -13.89
C LYS A 551 12.61 -1.44 -12.55
N VAL A 552 11.78 -1.78 -11.57
CA VAL A 552 11.94 -1.39 -10.18
C VAL A 552 11.79 -2.65 -9.29
N ILE A 553 12.55 -2.73 -8.20
CA ILE A 553 12.37 -3.69 -7.12
C ILE A 553 12.02 -2.89 -5.86
N ASN A 554 10.97 -3.30 -5.16
CA ASN A 554 10.63 -2.83 -3.83
C ASN A 554 11.10 -3.84 -2.78
N LEU A 555 11.79 -3.36 -1.73
CA LEU A 555 12.25 -4.12 -0.57
C LEU A 555 11.73 -3.43 0.70
N SER A 556 10.49 -3.71 1.09
CA SER A 556 9.89 -3.20 2.33
C SER A 556 10.33 -4.04 3.55
N LEU A 557 11.63 -4.31 3.63
CA LEU A 557 12.28 -5.18 4.59
C LEU A 557 13.64 -4.61 5.01
N GLY A 558 14.14 -5.01 6.17
CA GLY A 558 15.39 -4.52 6.75
C GLY A 558 16.05 -5.54 7.67
N GLY A 559 17.30 -5.28 8.05
CA GLY A 559 18.11 -6.13 8.93
C GLY A 559 19.60 -5.78 8.89
N ALA A 560 20.44 -6.69 9.37
CA ALA A 560 21.89 -6.50 9.44
C ALA A 560 22.58 -6.56 8.07
N TYR A 561 23.76 -5.94 7.96
CA TYR A 561 24.56 -5.92 6.73
C TYR A 561 24.88 -7.32 6.20
N SER A 562 24.56 -7.58 4.92
CA SER A 562 24.90 -8.83 4.24
C SER A 562 25.67 -8.59 2.94
N ARG A 563 26.87 -9.16 2.86
CA ARG A 563 27.71 -9.14 1.66
C ARG A 563 27.05 -9.86 0.48
N VAL A 564 26.24 -10.89 0.75
CA VAL A 564 25.52 -11.65 -0.29
C VAL A 564 24.45 -10.77 -0.93
N LEU A 565 23.70 -10.04 -0.11
CA LEU A 565 22.73 -9.06 -0.58
C LEU A 565 23.41 -7.90 -1.34
N GLU A 566 24.56 -7.37 -0.90
CA GLU A 566 25.31 -6.36 -1.66
C GLU A 566 25.67 -6.82 -3.08
N TYR A 567 26.00 -8.11 -3.27
CA TYR A 567 26.20 -8.68 -4.61
C TYR A 567 24.89 -8.81 -5.41
N ALA A 568 23.77 -9.16 -4.78
CA ALA A 568 22.47 -9.24 -5.44
C ALA A 568 21.94 -7.85 -5.88
N LEU A 569 22.06 -6.84 -5.01
CA LEU A 569 21.71 -5.44 -5.30
C LEU A 569 22.58 -4.88 -6.43
N LYS A 570 23.90 -5.13 -6.36
CA LYS A 570 24.85 -4.79 -7.43
C LYS A 570 24.49 -5.47 -8.76
N TYR A 571 24.03 -6.73 -8.73
CA TYR A 571 23.58 -7.45 -9.92
C TYR A 571 22.33 -6.81 -10.52
N ALA A 572 21.30 -6.53 -9.72
CA ALA A 572 20.09 -5.85 -10.17
C ALA A 572 20.39 -4.44 -10.73
N ALA A 573 21.22 -3.64 -10.05
CA ALA A 573 21.68 -2.36 -10.55
C ALA A 573 22.45 -2.49 -11.90
N SER A 574 23.27 -3.53 -12.08
CA SER A 574 23.97 -3.79 -13.34
C SER A 574 23.03 -4.16 -14.52
N LYS A 575 21.83 -4.67 -14.21
CA LYS A 575 20.74 -4.92 -15.18
C LYS A 575 19.93 -3.66 -15.50
N ASN A 576 20.30 -2.50 -14.94
CA ASN A 576 19.58 -1.21 -14.99
C ASN A 576 18.21 -1.26 -14.29
N VAL A 577 18.12 -1.97 -13.17
CA VAL A 577 16.93 -2.02 -12.30
C VAL A 577 17.07 -0.97 -11.20
N VAL A 578 16.03 -0.18 -10.94
CA VAL A 578 15.94 0.69 -9.76
C VAL A 578 15.58 -0.15 -8.54
N ILE A 579 16.13 0.14 -7.37
CA ILE A 579 15.81 -0.55 -6.13
C ILE A 579 15.43 0.50 -5.09
N ALA A 580 14.32 0.32 -4.38
CA ALA A 580 13.93 1.16 -3.24
C ALA A 580 13.72 0.27 -2.01
N ALA A 581 14.18 0.72 -0.84
CA ALA A 581 14.04 -0.03 0.40
C ALA A 581 13.70 0.84 1.62
N ALA A 582 13.07 0.21 2.60
CA ALA A 582 12.70 0.79 3.89
C ALA A 582 13.94 1.01 4.78
N SER A 583 14.05 2.18 5.42
CA SER A 583 15.23 2.54 6.23
C SER A 583 15.28 1.92 7.64
N GLY A 584 14.17 1.42 8.17
CA GLY A 584 14.04 0.90 9.54
C GLY A 584 13.02 1.70 10.36
N ASN A 585 12.48 1.08 11.42
CA ASN A 585 11.37 1.60 12.23
C ASN A 585 11.75 1.73 13.73
N GLU A 586 13.05 1.83 14.01
CA GLU A 586 13.64 1.76 15.36
C GLU A 586 13.98 3.16 15.92
N ALA A 587 13.58 4.24 15.22
CA ALA A 587 13.93 5.64 15.49
C ALA A 587 15.45 5.92 15.60
N GLN A 588 16.28 5.12 14.91
CA GLN A 588 17.74 5.19 15.03
C GLN A 588 18.42 6.03 13.94
N ASN A 589 19.58 6.59 14.30
CA ASN A 589 20.56 7.19 13.39
C ASN A 589 21.39 6.13 12.62
N GLU A 590 20.81 4.96 12.34
CA GLU A 590 21.42 3.91 11.53
C GLU A 590 20.38 3.32 10.56
N LEU A 591 20.77 3.22 9.29
CA LEU A 591 19.89 2.79 8.21
C LEU A 591 20.00 1.28 8.02
N SER A 592 18.91 0.58 8.27
CA SER A 592 18.81 -0.87 8.11
C SER A 592 19.25 -1.31 6.71
N TYR A 593 19.88 -2.48 6.63
CA TYR A 593 20.29 -3.07 5.36
C TYR A 593 19.10 -3.84 4.77
N PRO A 594 18.70 -3.66 3.50
CA PRO A 594 19.51 -3.18 2.37
C PRO A 594 19.46 -1.68 2.05
N ALA A 595 18.68 -0.85 2.76
CA ALA A 595 18.55 0.57 2.44
C ALA A 595 19.87 1.35 2.54
N SER A 596 20.76 0.99 3.47
CA SER A 596 22.14 1.52 3.54
C SER A 596 23.07 1.14 2.37
N SER A 597 22.62 0.34 1.39
CA SER A 597 23.42 0.05 0.19
C SER A 597 23.33 1.18 -0.85
N LYS A 598 24.51 1.61 -1.34
CA LYS A 598 24.67 2.59 -2.45
C LYS A 598 24.01 2.21 -3.80
N TYR A 599 23.42 1.02 -3.90
CA TYR A 599 22.68 0.54 -5.08
C TYR A 599 21.15 0.70 -4.93
N VAL A 600 20.71 1.20 -3.77
CA VAL A 600 19.31 1.30 -3.34
C VAL A 600 18.98 2.77 -3.10
N ILE A 601 17.73 3.13 -3.35
CA ILE A 601 17.15 4.39 -2.89
C ILE A 601 16.65 4.16 -1.45
N SER A 602 17.30 4.77 -0.46
CA SER A 602 16.94 4.63 0.96
C SER A 602 15.73 5.50 1.28
N VAL A 603 14.64 4.90 1.78
CA VAL A 603 13.35 5.57 2.01
C VAL A 603 12.96 5.59 3.48
N GLY A 604 12.80 6.80 4.01
CA GLY A 604 12.24 7.06 5.35
C GLY A 604 10.76 7.40 5.31
N ALA A 605 10.12 7.39 6.48
CA ALA A 605 8.69 7.63 6.62
C ALA A 605 8.39 9.10 6.93
N SER A 606 7.23 9.54 6.43
CA SER A 606 6.64 10.84 6.76
C SER A 606 5.13 10.66 7.00
N ASN A 607 4.56 11.58 7.78
CA ASN A 607 3.19 11.51 8.24
C ASN A 607 2.30 12.60 7.60
N ARG A 608 1.00 12.56 7.93
CA ARG A 608 -0.02 13.50 7.43
C ARG A 608 0.21 14.96 7.81
N MET A 609 1.15 15.26 8.73
CA MET A 609 1.45 16.60 9.24
C MET A 609 2.57 17.33 8.48
N ASP A 610 3.06 16.76 7.38
CA ASP A 610 4.27 17.23 6.68
C ASP A 610 5.57 17.10 7.50
N MET A 611 5.60 16.15 8.43
CA MET A 611 6.77 15.83 9.26
C MET A 611 7.30 14.42 8.95
N THR A 612 8.55 14.16 9.31
CA THR A 612 9.10 12.81 9.41
C THR A 612 8.35 12.00 10.46
N SER A 613 8.19 10.70 10.25
CA SER A 613 7.59 9.82 11.26
C SER A 613 8.59 9.58 12.40
N ASP A 614 8.09 9.60 13.62
CA ASP A 614 8.84 9.39 14.88
C ASP A 614 9.61 8.06 14.92
N PHE A 615 9.01 6.99 14.42
CA PHE A 615 9.66 5.68 14.29
C PHE A 615 10.73 5.59 13.18
N SER A 616 10.79 6.55 12.24
CA SER A 616 11.63 6.39 11.04
C SER A 616 13.11 6.43 11.37
N ASN A 617 13.87 5.39 10.99
CA ASN A 617 15.33 5.49 11.00
C ASN A 617 15.80 6.57 10.02
N TYR A 618 16.92 7.19 10.37
CA TYR A 618 17.41 8.40 9.74
C TYR A 618 18.94 8.41 9.61
N GLY A 619 19.48 9.52 9.11
CA GLY A 619 20.91 9.78 9.13
C GLY A 619 21.64 9.52 7.81
N LYS A 620 22.91 9.15 7.92
CA LYS A 620 23.87 9.20 6.81
C LYS A 620 23.63 8.13 5.75
N GLY A 621 22.89 8.49 4.71
CA GLY A 621 22.59 7.65 3.55
C GLY A 621 21.13 7.72 3.13
N LEU A 622 20.28 8.37 3.92
CA LEU A 622 18.87 8.57 3.61
C LEU A 622 18.70 9.46 2.38
N ASP A 623 18.00 8.96 1.37
CA ASP A 623 17.85 9.68 0.09
C ASP A 623 16.65 10.62 0.10
N LEU A 624 15.50 10.15 0.59
CA LEU A 624 14.26 10.91 0.71
C LEU A 624 13.28 10.22 1.66
N THR A 625 12.21 10.92 2.02
CA THR A 625 11.04 10.31 2.69
C THR A 625 9.84 10.19 1.77
N ALA A 626 8.89 9.34 2.13
CA ALA A 626 7.57 9.25 1.51
C ALA A 626 6.51 8.95 2.58
N PRO A 627 5.20 9.05 2.28
CA PRO A 627 4.15 8.74 3.23
C PRO A 627 4.29 7.32 3.81
N GLY A 628 4.41 7.22 5.13
CA GLY A 628 4.67 5.96 5.84
C GLY A 628 3.91 5.78 7.17
N SER A 629 3.29 6.82 7.73
CA SER A 629 2.34 6.67 8.87
C SER A 629 0.90 6.57 8.37
N ASP A 630 0.10 5.70 8.98
CA ASP A 630 -1.34 5.56 8.77
C ASP A 630 -1.69 5.42 7.27
N ILE A 631 -1.03 4.48 6.59
CA ILE A 631 -1.19 4.27 5.15
C ILE A 631 -2.26 3.20 4.93
N PRO A 632 -3.43 3.55 4.39
CA PRO A 632 -4.47 2.58 4.10
C PRO A 632 -4.14 1.83 2.80
N SER A 633 -3.98 0.50 2.87
CA SER A 633 -3.89 -0.34 1.68
C SER A 633 -4.44 -1.75 1.85
N LEU A 634 -4.55 -2.47 0.73
CA LEU A 634 -5.14 -3.80 0.63
C LEU A 634 -4.35 -4.84 1.41
N VAL A 635 -5.04 -5.77 2.05
CA VAL A 635 -4.45 -7.02 2.54
C VAL A 635 -5.20 -8.20 1.90
N PRO A 636 -4.73 -9.46 2.00
CA PRO A 636 -5.48 -10.65 1.55
C PRO A 636 -6.80 -10.83 2.30
N ASN A 637 -7.00 -10.09 3.40
CA ASN A 637 -8.29 -9.93 4.05
C ASN A 637 -9.23 -8.91 3.38
N GLY A 638 -8.88 -8.37 2.21
CA GLY A 638 -9.72 -7.55 1.33
C GLY A 638 -10.20 -6.21 1.85
N ASN A 639 -10.12 -5.99 3.17
CA ASN A 639 -10.13 -4.63 3.70
C ASN A 639 -9.02 -3.82 3.03
N VAL A 640 -9.26 -2.52 3.07
CA VAL A 640 -8.15 -1.59 3.17
C VAL A 640 -7.87 -1.42 4.66
N THR A 641 -6.62 -1.58 5.07
CA THR A 641 -6.17 -1.55 6.48
C THR A 641 -5.07 -0.52 6.64
N TYR A 642 -5.08 0.25 7.73
CA TYR A 642 -3.98 1.16 8.04
C TYR A 642 -2.75 0.38 8.50
N MET A 643 -1.59 0.70 7.91
CA MET A 643 -0.29 0.25 8.41
C MET A 643 0.68 1.43 8.49
N SER A 644 1.57 1.38 9.48
CA SER A 644 2.60 2.39 9.73
C SER A 644 4.00 1.75 9.66
N GLY A 645 4.90 2.36 8.89
CA GLY A 645 6.27 1.91 8.75
C GLY A 645 6.99 2.53 7.54
N THR A 646 8.32 2.54 7.56
CA THR A 646 9.15 2.85 6.39
C THR A 646 8.90 1.86 5.23
N SER A 647 8.41 0.66 5.56
CA SER A 647 7.83 -0.32 4.65
C SER A 647 6.66 0.18 3.79
N MET A 648 5.89 1.16 4.25
CA MET A 648 4.81 1.79 3.45
C MET A 648 5.30 3.03 2.69
N ALA A 649 6.43 3.61 3.09
CA ALA A 649 7.08 4.69 2.37
C ALA A 649 7.83 4.19 1.11
N ALA A 650 8.56 3.07 1.21
CA ALA A 650 9.27 2.44 0.09
C ALA A 650 8.40 2.22 -1.19
N PRO A 651 7.18 1.65 -1.14
CA PRO A 651 6.35 1.43 -2.32
C PRO A 651 5.90 2.73 -3.01
N HIS A 652 5.73 3.83 -2.27
CA HIS A 652 5.46 5.12 -2.90
C HIS A 652 6.62 5.57 -3.81
N VAL A 653 7.87 5.37 -3.36
CA VAL A 653 9.08 5.67 -4.14
C VAL A 653 9.26 4.67 -5.30
N ALA A 654 8.99 3.38 -5.08
CA ALA A 654 9.07 2.36 -6.12
C ALA A 654 8.06 2.62 -7.26
N ALA A 655 6.82 2.99 -6.92
CA ALA A 655 5.80 3.37 -7.89
C ALA A 655 6.16 4.65 -8.65
N ALA A 656 6.71 5.66 -7.95
CA ALA A 656 7.18 6.91 -8.57
C ALA A 656 8.35 6.69 -9.54
N ALA A 657 9.32 5.84 -9.18
CA ALA A 657 10.36 5.38 -10.10
C ALA A 657 9.75 4.69 -11.33
N GLY A 658 8.73 3.86 -11.12
CA GLY A 658 7.98 3.20 -12.20
C GLY A 658 7.25 4.20 -13.11
N LEU A 659 6.70 5.29 -12.58
CA LEU A 659 6.07 6.35 -13.38
C LEU A 659 7.11 7.12 -14.21
N VAL A 660 8.26 7.48 -13.61
CA VAL A 660 9.38 8.12 -14.30
C VAL A 660 9.90 7.25 -15.46
N LEU A 661 9.98 5.93 -15.25
CA LEU A 661 10.36 4.96 -16.28
C LEU A 661 9.26 4.74 -17.33
N SER A 662 7.98 4.78 -16.96
CA SER A 662 6.86 4.66 -17.91
C SER A 662 6.83 5.81 -18.93
N GLN A 663 7.32 7.00 -18.56
CA GLN A 663 7.52 8.14 -19.46
C GLN A 663 8.79 8.04 -20.31
N ASN A 664 9.88 7.47 -19.75
CA ASN A 664 11.14 7.30 -20.47
C ASN A 664 11.89 6.02 -20.03
N PRO A 665 11.66 4.88 -20.69
CA PRO A 665 12.30 3.59 -20.37
C PRO A 665 13.81 3.51 -20.62
N LYS A 666 14.46 4.61 -21.03
CA LYS A 666 15.91 4.70 -21.27
C LYS A 666 16.69 5.31 -20.09
N LEU A 667 16.01 5.81 -19.07
CA LEU A 667 16.66 6.34 -17.87
C LEU A 667 17.35 5.21 -17.09
N LYS A 668 18.59 5.45 -16.68
CA LYS A 668 19.36 4.56 -15.80
C LYS A 668 18.93 4.72 -14.34
N PRO A 669 19.21 3.75 -13.45
CA PRO A 669 18.77 3.84 -12.05
C PRO A 669 19.19 5.13 -11.34
N ASN A 670 20.44 5.56 -11.52
CA ASN A 670 20.97 6.79 -10.96
C ASN A 670 20.35 8.08 -11.57
N GLU A 671 19.77 8.00 -12.78
CA GLU A 671 19.05 9.13 -13.41
C GLU A 671 17.60 9.21 -12.91
N VAL A 672 17.01 8.09 -12.50
CA VAL A 672 15.70 8.03 -11.82
C VAL A 672 15.85 8.52 -10.38
N GLU A 673 16.79 7.93 -9.63
CA GLU A 673 17.20 8.31 -8.27
C GLU A 673 17.45 9.81 -8.16
N ALA A 674 18.33 10.37 -9.01
CA ALA A 674 18.64 11.80 -9.02
C ALA A 674 17.41 12.66 -9.35
N LYS A 675 16.48 12.21 -10.20
CA LYS A 675 15.25 12.96 -10.49
C LYS A 675 14.29 12.98 -9.31
N LEU A 676 14.13 11.87 -8.59
CA LEU A 676 13.30 11.79 -7.39
C LEU A 676 13.88 12.70 -6.28
N LYS A 677 15.16 12.50 -5.94
CA LYS A 677 15.89 13.28 -4.92
C LYS A 677 15.89 14.78 -5.21
N GLN A 678 16.23 15.19 -6.44
CA GLN A 678 16.26 16.62 -6.79
C GLN A 678 14.88 17.28 -6.81
N THR A 679 13.78 16.52 -6.89
CA THR A 679 12.42 17.07 -6.96
C THR A 679 11.64 16.98 -5.66
N ALA A 680 12.18 16.41 -4.59
CA ALA A 680 11.51 16.36 -3.28
C ALA A 680 11.01 17.75 -2.78
N ASP A 681 9.99 17.74 -1.93
CA ASP A 681 9.60 18.90 -1.12
C ASP A 681 10.46 18.93 0.15
N ASP A 682 11.10 20.07 0.44
CA ASP A 682 11.84 20.28 1.67
C ASP A 682 10.87 20.28 2.87
N ILE A 683 11.02 19.30 3.76
CA ILE A 683 10.23 19.12 4.99
C ILE A 683 11.10 19.25 6.25
N SER A 684 12.34 19.73 6.12
CA SER A 684 13.31 19.75 7.22
C SER A 684 12.83 20.62 8.38
N PHE A 685 12.74 20.03 9.57
CA PHE A 685 12.36 20.72 10.81
C PHE A 685 13.35 21.83 11.14
N LYS A 686 12.85 22.93 11.74
CA LYS A 686 13.66 24.09 12.13
C LYS A 686 13.08 24.64 13.43
N SER A 687 13.85 24.55 14.52
CA SER A 687 13.51 25.13 15.82
C SER A 687 13.26 26.64 15.72
N GLU A 688 12.28 27.18 16.46
CA GLU A 688 12.01 28.63 16.45
C GLU A 688 13.14 29.45 17.08
N ASP A 689 13.88 28.89 18.04
CA ASP A 689 15.07 29.49 18.66
C ASP A 689 16.36 29.28 17.86
N GLY A 690 16.28 28.64 16.68
CA GLY A 690 17.33 28.61 15.66
C GLY A 690 18.59 27.81 16.00
N LYS A 691 18.51 26.88 16.95
CA LYS A 691 19.60 25.94 17.28
C LYS A 691 19.43 24.65 16.48
N GLU A 692 20.51 24.17 15.88
CA GLU A 692 20.58 22.80 15.39
C GLU A 692 20.66 21.85 16.60
N GLU A 693 20.10 20.63 16.51
CA GLU A 693 20.18 19.65 17.59
C GLU A 693 21.62 19.17 17.77
N GLU A 694 22.22 19.52 18.90
CA GLU A 694 23.48 18.91 19.34
C GLU A 694 23.17 17.50 19.86
N LEU A 695 23.48 16.49 19.04
CA LEU A 695 23.54 15.10 19.50
C LEU A 695 24.81 14.91 20.33
N TYR A 696 24.71 14.12 21.39
CA TYR A 696 25.82 13.79 22.29
C TYR A 696 26.04 12.27 22.28
N ASP A 697 27.28 11.82 22.47
CA ASP A 697 27.62 10.40 22.62
C ASP A 697 27.45 9.90 24.07
N ASP A 698 27.71 8.62 24.31
CA ASP A 698 27.61 8.00 25.65
C ASP A 698 28.56 8.63 26.70
N ASN A 699 29.57 9.41 26.26
CA ASN A 699 30.50 10.12 27.14
C ASN A 699 30.05 11.57 27.42
N GLY A 700 29.03 12.06 26.71
CA GLY A 700 28.61 13.47 26.74
C GLY A 700 29.44 14.38 25.83
N ASP A 701 30.17 13.85 24.85
CA ASP A 701 30.85 14.65 23.83
C ASP A 701 29.90 14.91 22.63
N PRO A 702 29.82 16.13 22.09
CA PRO A 702 28.91 16.47 20.99
C PRO A 702 29.35 15.82 19.67
N ILE A 703 28.46 15.01 19.08
CA ILE A 703 28.67 14.29 17.82
C ILE A 703 28.65 15.28 16.65
N PRO A 704 29.74 15.42 15.86
CA PRO A 704 29.79 16.37 14.76
C PRO A 704 28.98 15.89 13.55
N ILE A 705 27.69 16.25 13.51
CA ILE A 705 26.80 15.94 12.38
C ILE A 705 27.35 16.58 11.08
N PRO A 706 27.62 15.79 10.02
CA PRO A 706 28.17 16.30 8.78
C PRO A 706 27.07 17.01 7.97
N VAL A 707 27.01 18.34 8.02
CA VAL A 707 26.06 19.16 7.25
C VAL A 707 26.24 18.94 5.74
N ILE A 708 25.31 18.21 5.11
CA ILE A 708 25.26 17.97 3.67
C ILE A 708 24.33 19.02 3.03
N PRO A 709 24.80 19.89 2.13
CA PRO A 709 23.98 21.03 1.68
C PRO A 709 22.76 20.59 0.85
N GLY A 710 21.56 20.91 1.33
CA GLY A 710 20.30 20.50 0.68
C GLY A 710 19.93 19.03 0.94
N VAL A 711 20.42 18.47 2.03
CA VAL A 711 20.01 17.21 2.65
C VAL A 711 19.86 17.47 4.15
N ASP A 712 18.75 17.03 4.72
CA ASP A 712 18.52 16.92 6.15
C ASP A 712 18.73 15.46 6.60
N TRP A 713 19.11 15.24 7.85
CA TRP A 713 19.36 13.90 8.38
C TRP A 713 18.08 13.10 8.56
N HIS A 714 16.99 13.74 8.99
CA HIS A 714 15.71 13.08 9.25
C HIS A 714 14.89 12.84 7.98
N SER A 715 14.95 13.74 7.00
CA SER A 715 14.15 13.67 5.77
C SER A 715 14.93 13.39 4.47
N GLY A 716 16.26 13.27 4.52
CA GLY A 716 17.08 13.12 3.32
C GLY A 716 17.01 14.38 2.44
N HIS A 717 16.69 14.24 1.16
CA HIS A 717 16.36 15.39 0.31
C HIS A 717 14.94 15.98 0.54
N GLY A 718 14.17 15.43 1.49
CA GLY A 718 12.79 15.80 1.79
C GLY A 718 11.77 14.78 1.28
N ARG A 719 10.47 15.12 1.28
CA ARG A 719 9.40 14.19 0.85
C ARG A 719 9.31 14.07 -0.67
N LEU A 720 9.11 12.85 -1.16
CA LEU A 720 8.70 12.50 -2.52
C LEU A 720 7.60 13.43 -3.09
N ASN A 721 7.89 14.08 -4.23
CA ASN A 721 6.91 14.86 -4.99
C ASN A 721 6.88 14.40 -6.46
N ILE A 722 5.83 13.64 -6.80
CA ILE A 722 5.76 12.94 -8.08
C ILE A 722 5.45 13.91 -9.21
N MET A 723 4.59 14.93 -9.00
CA MET A 723 4.27 15.93 -10.01
C MET A 723 5.52 16.66 -10.53
N LYS A 724 6.42 17.08 -9.63
CA LYS A 724 7.70 17.66 -10.02
C LYS A 724 8.60 16.64 -10.72
N ALA A 725 8.68 15.39 -10.24
CA ALA A 725 9.49 14.34 -10.86
C ALA A 725 9.07 14.06 -12.31
N VAL A 726 7.78 13.77 -12.53
CA VAL A 726 7.25 13.46 -13.88
C VAL A 726 7.20 14.69 -14.79
N SER A 727 7.11 15.90 -14.23
CA SER A 727 7.34 17.15 -14.97
C SER A 727 8.80 17.35 -15.36
N ALA A 728 9.77 16.93 -14.54
CA ALA A 728 11.20 17.01 -14.90
C ALA A 728 11.60 15.98 -15.97
N VAL A 729 10.86 14.87 -16.09
CA VAL A 729 10.95 13.96 -17.24
C VAL A 729 10.25 14.56 -18.46
N ASP A 730 9.00 15.02 -18.34
CA ASP A 730 8.26 15.55 -19.48
C ASP A 730 8.91 16.81 -20.08
N LEU A 731 9.47 17.71 -19.27
CA LEU A 731 10.20 18.87 -19.78
C LEU A 731 11.55 18.50 -20.41
N GLY A 732 11.99 17.24 -20.35
CA GLY A 732 13.31 16.80 -20.78
C GLY A 732 14.43 17.49 -20.01
N LEU A 733 14.18 17.78 -18.71
CA LEU A 733 15.05 18.63 -17.92
C LEU A 733 16.31 17.88 -17.50
N GLU A 734 17.45 18.40 -17.94
CA GLU A 734 18.79 18.04 -17.49
C GLU A 734 19.50 19.32 -17.05
N ILE A 735 20.22 19.30 -15.93
CA ILE A 735 20.99 20.44 -15.44
C ILE A 735 22.46 20.04 -15.29
N ASN A 736 23.36 20.82 -15.88
CA ASN A 736 24.79 20.61 -15.75
C ASN A 736 25.24 21.03 -14.33
N LYS A 737 26.16 20.28 -13.73
CA LYS A 737 26.86 20.63 -12.49
C LYS A 737 27.31 22.10 -12.51
N LEU A 738 26.80 22.87 -11.55
CA LEU A 738 27.16 24.27 -11.34
C LEU A 738 28.33 24.37 -10.36
N GLU A 739 29.35 25.13 -10.73
CA GLU A 739 30.53 25.40 -9.89
C GLU A 739 30.53 26.86 -9.40
N SER A 740 31.08 27.11 -8.21
CA SER A 740 31.13 28.46 -7.61
C SER A 740 31.84 29.51 -8.47
N THR A 741 32.70 29.07 -9.39
CA THR A 741 33.39 29.92 -10.39
C THR A 741 32.52 30.34 -11.59
N GLN A 742 31.28 29.86 -11.71
CA GLN A 742 30.44 30.01 -12.90
C GLN A 742 29.32 31.05 -12.73
N THR A 743 28.98 31.73 -13.82
CA THR A 743 27.96 32.81 -13.89
C THR A 743 26.72 32.47 -14.73
N ALA A 744 26.48 31.18 -14.98
CA ALA A 744 25.24 30.73 -15.64
C ALA A 744 24.94 29.24 -15.40
N VAL A 745 23.70 28.94 -15.02
CA VAL A 745 23.15 27.58 -15.07
C VAL A 745 22.94 27.20 -16.54
N ARG A 746 23.29 25.96 -16.89
CA ARG A 746 23.17 25.42 -18.25
C ARG A 746 22.59 24.01 -18.18
N GLY A 747 21.98 23.57 -19.28
CA GLY A 747 21.40 22.24 -19.36
C GLY A 747 20.55 22.06 -20.61
N LYS A 748 19.69 21.03 -20.59
CA LYS A 748 18.69 20.76 -21.63
C LYS A 748 17.26 20.88 -21.10
N ALA A 749 16.33 21.26 -21.97
CA ALA A 749 14.88 21.16 -21.80
C ALA A 749 14.18 21.28 -23.17
N LYS A 750 12.90 20.84 -23.28
CA LYS A 750 12.06 21.04 -24.47
C LYS A 750 12.05 22.51 -24.93
N GLU A 751 12.07 22.78 -26.23
CA GLU A 751 12.02 24.15 -26.80
C GLU A 751 10.89 24.98 -26.16
N GLY A 752 11.22 26.23 -25.80
CA GLY A 752 10.27 27.19 -25.25
C GLY A 752 9.99 27.06 -23.75
N THR A 753 10.46 25.99 -23.09
CA THR A 753 10.39 25.84 -21.62
C THR A 753 10.98 27.08 -20.95
N VAL A 754 10.28 27.63 -19.96
CA VAL A 754 10.74 28.75 -19.13
C VAL A 754 11.56 28.19 -17.96
N LEU A 755 12.74 28.76 -17.73
CA LEU A 755 13.60 28.44 -16.60
C LEU A 755 13.71 29.68 -15.69
N GLU A 756 13.60 29.48 -14.38
CA GLU A 756 13.92 30.49 -13.35
C GLU A 756 14.83 29.88 -12.30
N VAL A 757 15.91 30.59 -11.94
CA VAL A 757 16.84 30.15 -10.89
C VAL A 757 16.58 30.96 -9.63
N MET A 758 16.34 30.26 -8.53
CA MET A 758 16.00 30.81 -7.22
C MET A 758 17.13 30.53 -6.22
N ASN A 759 17.42 31.51 -5.36
CA ASN A 759 18.16 31.33 -4.12
C ASN A 759 17.20 31.70 -2.98
N GLY A 760 16.78 30.69 -2.21
CA GLY A 760 15.60 30.79 -1.34
C GLY A 760 14.37 31.35 -2.08
N LYS A 761 13.70 32.34 -1.48
CA LYS A 761 12.54 33.02 -2.08
C LYS A 761 12.91 34.00 -3.23
N LYS A 762 14.20 34.28 -3.48
CA LYS A 762 14.65 35.31 -4.44
C LYS A 762 15.02 34.73 -5.80
N LYS A 763 14.39 35.24 -6.87
CA LYS A 763 14.82 34.95 -8.26
C LYS A 763 16.14 35.66 -8.56
N ILE A 764 17.13 34.91 -9.06
CA ILE A 764 18.47 35.40 -9.41
C ILE A 764 18.80 35.31 -10.92
N GLY A 765 17.92 34.70 -11.72
CA GLY A 765 18.01 34.69 -13.18
C GLY A 765 16.83 33.98 -13.84
N SER A 766 16.61 34.21 -15.13
CA SER A 766 15.65 33.46 -15.97
C SER A 766 16.11 33.39 -17.43
N ALA A 767 15.65 32.38 -18.17
CA ALA A 767 15.80 32.24 -19.62
C ALA A 767 14.69 31.32 -20.19
N LYS A 768 14.63 31.17 -21.51
CA LYS A 768 13.89 30.07 -22.16
C LYS A 768 14.87 29.08 -22.81
N ALA A 769 14.45 27.82 -22.95
CA ALA A 769 15.17 26.82 -23.75
C ALA A 769 15.02 27.11 -25.25
N GLY A 770 16.13 27.01 -25.99
CA GLY A 770 16.20 27.25 -27.43
C GLY A 770 15.72 26.07 -28.28
N LYS A 771 15.73 26.27 -29.60
CA LYS A 771 15.33 25.27 -30.61
C LYS A 771 16.22 24.02 -30.61
N ASP A 772 17.47 24.18 -30.18
CA ASP A 772 18.45 23.10 -30.02
C ASP A 772 18.28 22.33 -28.69
N GLY A 773 17.21 22.60 -27.95
CA GLY A 773 16.90 22.00 -26.65
C GLY A 773 17.82 22.45 -25.52
N LYS A 774 18.71 23.44 -25.71
CA LYS A 774 19.64 23.91 -24.68
C LYS A 774 19.14 25.19 -24.02
N PHE A 775 19.54 25.41 -22.77
CA PHE A 775 19.31 26.69 -22.07
C PHE A 775 20.58 27.22 -21.40
N LYS A 776 20.59 28.53 -21.16
CA LYS A 776 21.62 29.23 -20.37
C LYS A 776 20.96 30.35 -19.55
N VAL A 777 20.71 30.09 -18.26
CA VAL A 777 20.25 31.14 -17.33
C VAL A 777 21.47 31.84 -16.74
N ASN A 778 21.70 33.10 -17.11
CA ASN A 778 22.75 33.91 -16.49
C ASN A 778 22.39 34.20 -15.02
N ILE A 779 23.35 34.04 -14.10
CA ILE A 779 23.19 34.30 -12.66
C ILE A 779 24.47 34.95 -12.09
N PRO A 780 24.38 35.67 -10.95
CA PRO A 780 25.56 36.01 -10.15
C PRO A 780 26.31 34.75 -9.70
N MET A 781 27.63 34.85 -9.51
CA MET A 781 28.40 33.78 -8.85
C MET A 781 27.80 33.44 -7.47
N GLN A 782 27.77 32.16 -7.13
CA GLN A 782 27.30 31.66 -5.84
C GLN A 782 28.48 31.00 -5.11
N LYS A 783 28.44 30.94 -3.77
CA LYS A 783 29.47 30.25 -2.99
C LYS A 783 29.34 28.73 -3.18
N LYS A 784 30.42 27.97 -2.93
CA LYS A 784 30.32 26.53 -2.63
C LYS A 784 29.20 26.30 -1.61
N ASP A 785 28.48 25.17 -1.73
CA ASP A 785 27.43 24.71 -0.81
C ASP A 785 26.14 25.56 -0.82
N THR A 786 26.05 26.58 -1.68
CA THR A 786 24.77 27.29 -1.88
C THR A 786 23.75 26.35 -2.50
N VAL A 787 22.61 26.16 -1.84
CA VAL A 787 21.45 25.45 -2.40
C VAL A 787 20.64 26.41 -3.27
N LEU A 788 20.40 26.04 -4.52
CA LEU A 788 19.53 26.75 -5.46
C LEU A 788 18.35 25.86 -5.84
N HIS A 789 17.24 26.47 -6.27
CA HIS A 789 16.16 25.75 -6.93
C HIS A 789 15.96 26.29 -8.33
N VAL A 790 15.99 25.40 -9.33
CA VAL A 790 15.72 25.74 -10.73
C VAL A 790 14.30 25.32 -11.04
N LYS A 791 13.42 26.31 -11.14
CA LYS A 791 12.03 26.13 -11.57
C LYS A 791 12.00 26.04 -13.09
N ALA A 792 11.30 25.04 -13.61
CA ALA A 792 11.09 24.86 -15.04
C ALA A 792 9.60 24.65 -15.34
N SER A 793 9.08 25.31 -16.37
CA SER A 793 7.68 25.18 -16.75
C SER A 793 7.45 25.30 -18.25
N LYS A 794 6.52 24.49 -18.75
CA LYS A 794 5.94 24.60 -20.09
C LYS A 794 4.54 23.99 -20.07
N ASP A 795 3.57 24.71 -20.60
CA ASP A 795 2.18 24.26 -20.71
C ASP A 795 1.62 23.79 -19.35
N ASP A 796 1.30 22.50 -19.19
CA ASP A 796 0.85 21.89 -17.93
C ASP A 796 2.00 21.33 -17.06
N ALA A 797 3.18 21.06 -17.62
CA ALA A 797 4.33 20.52 -16.90
C ALA A 797 5.06 21.61 -16.10
N LYS A 798 5.26 21.38 -14.80
CA LYS A 798 5.86 22.33 -13.86
C LYS A 798 6.69 21.58 -12.82
N THR A 799 7.98 21.91 -12.73
CA THR A 799 8.90 21.31 -11.76
C THR A 799 9.78 22.37 -11.09
N SER A 800 10.40 21.98 -9.98
CA SER A 800 11.43 22.73 -9.28
C SER A 800 12.48 21.73 -8.80
N VAL A 801 13.68 21.80 -9.36
CA VAL A 801 14.78 20.89 -9.02
C VAL A 801 15.84 21.59 -8.18
N THR A 802 16.30 20.91 -7.13
CA THR A 802 17.36 21.39 -6.24
C THR A 802 18.75 21.20 -6.88
N LEU A 803 19.57 22.24 -6.81
CA LEU A 803 20.89 22.34 -7.42
C LEU A 803 21.90 22.89 -6.39
N VAL A 804 22.76 22.02 -5.88
CA VAL A 804 23.84 22.41 -4.97
C VAL A 804 25.02 22.97 -5.77
N VAL A 805 25.55 24.12 -5.36
CA VAL A 805 26.73 24.73 -5.98
C VAL A 805 27.99 23.99 -5.52
N ALA A 806 28.56 23.20 -6.43
CA ALA A 806 29.79 22.47 -6.18
C ALA A 806 30.99 23.40 -6.02
N LYS A 807 32.02 22.93 -5.31
CA LYS A 807 33.32 23.61 -5.23
C LYS A 807 33.86 23.84 -6.64
N GLY A 808 34.07 25.11 -6.99
CA GLY A 808 34.62 25.46 -8.29
C GLY A 808 36.08 25.09 -8.42
N THR A 809 36.45 24.61 -9.61
CA THR A 809 37.84 24.50 -10.02
C THR A 809 38.35 25.91 -10.37
N PRO A 810 39.43 26.43 -9.77
CA PRO A 810 39.96 27.76 -10.09
C PRO A 810 40.45 27.84 -11.54
N SER A 811 39.56 28.28 -12.43
CA SER A 811 39.79 28.34 -13.88
C SER A 811 40.94 29.31 -14.21
N GLY A 812 42.07 28.75 -14.61
CA GLY A 812 43.17 29.49 -15.26
C GLY A 812 44.01 30.39 -14.33
N THR A 813 45.29 30.05 -14.22
CA THR A 813 46.37 31.03 -14.02
C THR A 813 46.16 32.25 -14.93
N PRO A 814 46.13 33.50 -14.41
CA PRO A 814 45.68 34.66 -15.18
C PRO A 814 46.56 34.91 -16.43
N LYS A 815 45.94 35.30 -17.54
CA LYS A 815 46.67 35.69 -18.76
C LYS A 815 47.07 37.16 -18.66
N VAL A 816 48.27 37.41 -18.14
CA VAL A 816 48.83 38.76 -17.97
C VAL A 816 49.45 39.22 -19.28
N SER A 817 49.18 40.47 -19.67
CA SER A 817 49.85 41.13 -20.79
C SER A 817 51.32 41.44 -20.47
N LYS A 818 52.14 41.62 -21.51
CA LYS A 818 53.53 42.13 -21.37
C LYS A 818 53.53 43.46 -20.59
N VAL A 819 54.43 43.59 -19.62
CA VAL A 819 54.60 44.80 -18.78
C VAL A 819 55.95 45.45 -19.08
N THR A 820 55.95 46.74 -19.34
CA THR A 820 57.14 47.57 -19.61
C THR A 820 57.49 48.47 -18.43
N ALA A 821 58.69 49.05 -18.41
CA ALA A 821 59.09 50.02 -17.40
C ALA A 821 58.28 51.34 -17.45
N LYS A 822 57.51 51.56 -18.53
CA LYS A 822 56.63 52.72 -18.71
C LYS A 822 55.23 52.51 -18.10
N ASP A 823 54.80 51.26 -17.89
CA ASP A 823 53.43 50.94 -17.48
C ASP A 823 53.10 51.31 -16.03
N THR A 824 51.87 51.76 -15.81
CA THR A 824 51.27 52.11 -14.51
C THR A 824 50.14 51.16 -14.09
N ALA A 825 49.94 50.05 -14.82
CA ALA A 825 48.99 49.01 -14.47
C ALA A 825 49.38 47.65 -15.06
N VAL A 826 49.19 46.59 -14.29
CA VAL A 826 49.27 45.20 -14.79
C VAL A 826 47.93 44.83 -15.41
N LYS A 827 47.92 44.64 -16.73
CA LYS A 827 46.71 44.33 -17.51
C LYS A 827 46.64 42.87 -17.90
N GLY A 828 45.45 42.35 -18.16
CA GLY A 828 45.27 40.96 -18.61
C GLY A 828 43.83 40.47 -18.58
N LYS A 829 43.66 39.15 -18.66
CA LYS A 829 42.39 38.45 -18.48
C LYS A 829 42.48 37.32 -17.43
N ALA A 830 41.41 37.17 -16.67
CA ALA A 830 41.18 36.13 -15.66
C ALA A 830 39.69 35.73 -15.71
N ASN A 831 39.19 35.01 -14.71
CA ASN A 831 37.74 34.81 -14.56
C ASN A 831 37.02 36.14 -14.25
N SER A 832 35.76 36.23 -14.67
CA SER A 832 34.87 37.36 -14.35
C SER A 832 34.83 37.62 -12.84
N GLN A 833 34.90 38.89 -12.42
CA GLN A 833 34.85 39.33 -11.02
C GLN A 833 35.96 38.81 -10.06
N ALA A 834 36.89 37.97 -10.53
CA ALA A 834 37.98 37.41 -9.72
C ALA A 834 38.85 38.50 -9.08
N LYS A 835 39.29 38.28 -7.84
CA LYS A 835 40.21 39.18 -7.13
C LYS A 835 41.62 38.97 -7.67
N ILE A 836 42.13 39.92 -8.45
CA ILE A 836 43.48 39.88 -9.00
C ILE A 836 44.43 40.55 -8.00
N THR A 837 45.51 39.86 -7.65
CA THR A 837 46.52 40.34 -6.70
C THR A 837 47.89 40.29 -7.36
N VAL A 838 48.58 41.44 -7.37
CA VAL A 838 49.94 41.59 -7.90
C VAL A 838 50.91 41.65 -6.72
N LYS A 839 51.93 40.80 -6.76
CA LYS A 839 52.94 40.60 -5.72
C LYS A 839 54.35 40.87 -6.28
N ASP A 840 55.28 41.29 -5.44
CA ASP A 840 56.68 41.51 -5.82
C ASP A 840 57.52 40.22 -5.82
N LYS A 841 58.83 40.32 -6.09
CA LYS A 841 59.78 39.18 -6.05
C LYS A 841 59.79 38.45 -4.70
N ALA A 842 59.50 39.13 -3.59
CA ALA A 842 59.39 38.58 -2.24
C ALA A 842 57.98 38.06 -1.90
N LYS A 843 57.07 38.02 -2.89
CA LYS A 843 55.64 37.65 -2.77
C LYS A 843 54.81 38.64 -1.91
N LYS A 844 55.34 39.82 -1.56
CA LYS A 844 54.57 40.85 -0.85
C LYS A 844 53.57 41.50 -1.80
N VAL A 845 52.34 41.74 -1.35
CA VAL A 845 51.28 42.35 -2.17
C VAL A 845 51.64 43.81 -2.48
N ILE A 846 51.69 44.15 -3.77
CA ILE A 846 51.87 45.51 -4.28
C ILE A 846 50.50 46.18 -4.47
N ALA A 847 49.56 45.46 -5.08
CA ALA A 847 48.25 45.98 -5.47
C ALA A 847 47.23 44.85 -5.63
N THR A 848 45.94 45.20 -5.63
CA THR A 848 44.83 44.26 -5.82
C THR A 848 43.62 44.98 -6.44
N GLN A 849 42.91 44.31 -7.35
CA GLN A 849 41.68 44.81 -7.97
C GLN A 849 40.82 43.63 -8.45
N LYS A 850 39.49 43.77 -8.50
CA LYS A 850 38.63 42.79 -9.19
C LYS A 850 38.77 42.92 -10.71
N ALA A 851 38.69 41.79 -11.42
CA ALA A 851 38.42 41.77 -12.86
C ALA A 851 36.99 42.25 -13.15
N ASP A 852 36.73 42.72 -14.37
CA ASP A 852 35.42 43.17 -14.82
C ASP A 852 34.44 41.99 -15.08
N GLN A 853 33.26 42.27 -15.61
CA GLN A 853 32.25 41.25 -15.94
C GLN A 853 32.67 40.34 -17.12
N LYS A 854 33.63 40.77 -17.94
CA LYS A 854 34.20 40.03 -19.09
C LYS A 854 35.54 39.37 -18.74
N GLY A 855 35.98 39.44 -17.48
CA GLY A 855 37.24 38.88 -16.98
C GLY A 855 38.49 39.72 -17.28
N ALA A 856 38.36 40.91 -17.86
CA ALA A 856 39.50 41.80 -18.09
C ALA A 856 39.91 42.53 -16.80
N PHE A 857 41.21 42.79 -16.61
CA PHE A 857 41.71 43.54 -15.46
C PHE A 857 42.82 44.52 -15.84
N SER A 858 43.03 45.54 -14.99
CA SER A 858 44.05 46.58 -15.15
C SER A 858 44.51 47.09 -13.78
N VAL A 859 45.14 46.21 -12.99
CA VAL A 859 45.55 46.49 -11.60
C VAL A 859 46.59 47.62 -11.58
N LYS A 860 46.21 48.81 -11.09
CA LYS A 860 47.12 49.96 -10.98
C LYS A 860 48.34 49.64 -10.11
N ILE A 861 49.53 49.99 -10.57
CA ILE A 861 50.81 49.85 -9.85
C ILE A 861 51.71 51.07 -10.09
N LYS A 862 52.67 51.32 -9.20
CA LYS A 862 53.78 52.25 -9.50
C LYS A 862 54.64 51.65 -10.64
N LYS A 863 55.23 52.51 -11.48
CA LYS A 863 56.19 52.09 -12.54
C LYS A 863 57.30 51.23 -11.94
N GLN A 864 57.73 50.21 -12.67
CA GLN A 864 58.72 49.24 -12.23
C GLN A 864 60.01 49.37 -13.06
N LYS A 865 61.16 49.04 -12.47
CA LYS A 865 62.42 48.96 -13.23
C LYS A 865 62.37 47.76 -14.19
N ALA A 866 62.99 47.89 -15.36
CA ALA A 866 63.22 46.75 -16.24
C ALA A 866 64.04 45.68 -15.49
N GLY A 867 63.69 44.40 -15.67
CA GLY A 867 64.23 43.28 -14.90
C GLY A 867 63.47 42.96 -13.60
N THR A 868 62.57 43.83 -13.11
CA THR A 868 61.73 43.50 -11.95
C THR A 868 60.85 42.29 -12.24
N VAL A 869 60.81 41.33 -11.30
CA VAL A 869 59.89 40.19 -11.32
C VAL A 869 58.65 40.50 -10.49
N LEU A 870 57.48 40.34 -11.10
CA LEU A 870 56.17 40.38 -10.48
C LEU A 870 55.55 38.98 -10.48
N TYR A 871 54.70 38.69 -9.49
CA TYR A 871 53.85 37.51 -9.45
C TYR A 871 52.38 37.92 -9.45
N VAL A 872 51.58 37.43 -10.40
CA VAL A 872 50.15 37.75 -10.49
C VAL A 872 49.33 36.51 -10.16
N THR A 873 48.45 36.61 -9.17
CA THR A 873 47.45 35.59 -8.85
C THR A 873 46.04 36.13 -9.06
N ALA A 874 45.11 35.24 -9.38
CA ALA A 874 43.68 35.50 -9.35
C ALA A 874 43.04 34.60 -8.31
N ALA A 875 42.18 35.14 -7.45
CA ALA A 875 41.40 34.40 -6.47
C ALA A 875 39.89 34.44 -6.79
N ASP A 876 39.21 33.34 -6.50
CA ASP A 876 37.77 33.17 -6.63
C ASP A 876 37.00 33.78 -5.44
N THR A 877 35.67 33.62 -5.42
CA THR A 877 34.79 34.02 -4.32
C THR A 877 35.04 33.24 -3.03
N ASP A 878 35.61 32.05 -3.15
CA ASP A 878 35.93 31.13 -2.05
C ASP A 878 37.37 31.39 -1.52
N LYS A 879 37.98 32.52 -1.93
CA LYS A 879 39.31 33.04 -1.58
C LYS A 879 40.51 32.20 -2.05
N GLN A 880 40.32 31.18 -2.90
CA GLN A 880 41.42 30.31 -3.35
C GLN A 880 42.28 31.00 -4.42
N GLU A 881 43.58 31.21 -4.15
CA GLU A 881 44.52 31.73 -5.15
C GLU A 881 44.92 30.67 -6.20
N SER A 882 44.87 31.06 -7.48
CA SER A 882 45.44 30.30 -8.60
C SER A 882 46.98 30.30 -8.60
N LYS A 883 47.60 29.35 -9.30
CA LYS A 883 49.07 29.30 -9.52
C LYS A 883 49.56 30.64 -10.11
N ALA A 884 50.56 31.24 -9.47
CA ALA A 884 51.05 32.58 -9.80
C ALA A 884 51.77 32.67 -11.15
N VAL A 885 51.44 33.72 -11.90
CA VAL A 885 52.14 34.08 -13.15
C VAL A 885 53.41 34.84 -12.81
N LYS A 886 54.57 34.32 -13.17
CA LYS A 886 55.82 35.08 -13.13
C LYS A 886 55.89 36.01 -14.35
N VAL A 887 55.93 37.32 -14.11
CA VAL A 887 56.06 38.35 -15.17
C VAL A 887 57.34 39.12 -14.93
N THR A 888 58.21 39.19 -15.94
CA THR A 888 59.42 40.04 -15.90
C THR A 888 59.12 41.34 -16.65
N VAL A 889 59.32 42.48 -15.98
CA VAL A 889 59.14 43.80 -16.56
C VAL A 889 60.26 44.04 -17.58
N VAL A 890 59.92 44.42 -18.82
CA VAL A 890 60.90 44.76 -19.87
C VAL A 890 61.18 46.26 -19.92
N LYS A 891 62.11 46.68 -20.78
CA LYS A 891 62.31 48.10 -21.14
C LYS A 891 61.03 48.68 -21.79
#